data_AF-A0A0J0XQF0-F1
#
_entry.id   AF-A0A0J0XQF0-F1
#
_cell.length_a   1.000
_cell.length_b   1.000
_cell.length_c   1.000
_cell.angle_alpha   90.00
_cell.angle_beta   90.00
_cell.angle_gamma   90.00
#
_symmetry.space_group_name_H-M   'P 1'
#
loop_
_entity.id
_entity.type
_entity.pdbx_description
1 polymer ?
#
loop_
_entity_poly.entity_id
_entity_poly.type
_entity_poly.pdbx_seq_one_letter_code
_entity_poly.pdbx_strand_id
1 'polypeptide(L)'
;MLMLRRAPVAGALLKAPSVRGHASAIARRSLSTPRCFSTSPLQHLAASTSVLGAQRMRKSNAVPEVELDPSFDVLLGDMQMRSRGRSHSSRDVEEELELVSNGFGVRRQVQTEGEEPEWADRREERRSPAALMGTKKIGMVVLPEALTQGIQDAIEATEDKKHVRYAYLELIEPVKEKAPGGSRNLPQHAIARASAFLPAQYGASYNVLAELEKRVGGIKGPLLEVSGGLGPGLWASSEVFGEEALKDATLVHRTRFGLDLAQELAQNLTGEISFKRDVTSVSGPPPQVAMATFALSVLPTARGRRDLLQHLMNTGAEHIVLVDLAGEAGWTAMKQARQWLLAQSTEEDPLHITAPCPHDGACPRLHMIEPCAFSQRIQRPRFTRKTKHAKRGEEDVSYSYLIVSRGKRPEAPSGLAEGIGRFGAVGREAAARALAKATGRTEIRQVEGSESGEMEVVEIAHDVALPPVEDPAETENALKAEAYSWPRLVAPPLKRSGFVVMDACMPEEKLVRFTVAKSLGKQSYYDARKSGWGDLWPHTFKGAVERKRGIRRLTQPGVEDLAIPTEEEEKAWLEAQAEGEVNEFPVDPDMDRIIKELAKDALVEIEEHDAPATVYTATSDYVPEEQIFELPKKRKEPKTEAAKKRAAQKEKREAARERKSKLRDARTDKVELAEADRFFYRDADTATIRAFEADHPENEPVRPLDEMDPELRNMGAALGRPKRRGQGFPFNTYGRELHTSARGLHTSARALSVAPGATGSAQKSSRPKVTVSSLQAQHEAGDPITMLTAYDFPTALLSSRAGVDIVLVGDSMAQVCLGYDSTVPLTLDDVVYHTRAVARGAGSSFLLADMPFGYVAGSLEAGVNAAVRMVKDGGADGIKIEGGREIIPLVQRLAAFGVPVMPHIGLQPQRAGVTGYRAQGRTAAAALDMVKLAREMSEAGAFALLVEAVPHHVGTALASAVNIPTIGIGAGPGTSGQVLVITDVLGSLDVGPEAGGEDVPPKMAKFVRQFGEIGRASRAAVDEYVREVKARGYPAVPKETYGMPKEELEEFRRLMSEE
;
A
#
# COMPACT_ATOMS: atom_id res chain seq x y z
N MET A 1 69.92 9.24 -40.26
CA MET A 1 70.32 8.72 -41.59
C MET A 1 69.10 8.17 -42.31
N LEU A 2 69.24 7.73 -43.56
CA LEU A 2 68.19 7.08 -44.37
C LEU A 2 67.57 5.89 -43.60
N MET A 3 66.28 5.53 -43.76
CA MET A 3 65.25 5.93 -44.75
C MET A 3 63.82 5.79 -44.10
N LEU A 4 62.63 5.79 -44.74
CA LEU A 4 62.22 5.65 -46.15
C LEU A 4 60.97 6.55 -46.50
N ARG A 5 59.95 5.96 -47.16
CA ARG A 5 58.70 6.52 -47.73
C ARG A 5 57.52 6.42 -46.74
N ARG A 6 56.53 7.33 -46.57
CA ARG A 6 55.98 8.52 -47.30
C ARG A 6 55.28 8.25 -48.66
N ALA A 7 54.15 8.88 -49.04
CA ALA A 7 53.14 9.71 -48.32
C ALA A 7 51.78 9.81 -49.12
N PRO A 8 51.00 10.93 -49.28
CA PRO A 8 49.52 10.90 -49.21
C PRO A 8 48.82 11.64 -50.39
N VAL A 9 47.60 12.21 -50.20
CA VAL A 9 47.19 13.59 -50.63
C VAL A 9 45.76 13.92 -50.15
N ALA A 10 45.44 15.21 -49.91
CA ALA A 10 44.07 15.71 -49.70
C ALA A 10 43.88 17.22 -50.03
N GLY A 11 42.71 17.59 -50.58
CA GLY A 11 42.02 18.90 -50.47
C GLY A 11 42.46 20.11 -51.33
N ALA A 12 41.49 20.85 -51.93
CA ALA A 12 41.28 22.32 -51.77
C ALA A 12 40.27 23.01 -52.76
N LEU A 13 39.52 24.02 -52.25
CA LEU A 13 39.22 25.36 -52.84
C LEU A 13 38.25 25.62 -54.06
N LEU A 14 37.10 26.32 -53.84
CA LEU A 14 36.76 27.73 -54.30
C LEU A 14 35.27 28.13 -54.56
N LYS A 15 34.92 29.39 -54.15
CA LYS A 15 33.94 30.39 -54.70
C LYS A 15 32.42 30.38 -54.36
N ALA A 16 31.79 31.58 -54.53
CA ALA A 16 30.42 32.03 -54.16
C ALA A 16 29.82 32.96 -55.27
N PRO A 17 28.60 33.58 -55.18
CA PRO A 17 28.44 34.95 -54.56
C PRO A 17 27.02 35.52 -54.15
N SER A 18 27.01 36.59 -53.32
CA SER A 18 26.03 37.75 -53.26
C SER A 18 24.54 37.51 -52.82
N VAL A 19 23.69 38.48 -52.37
CA VAL A 19 23.54 39.98 -52.47
C VAL A 19 22.92 40.55 -51.13
N ARG A 20 23.61 41.40 -50.33
CA ARG A 20 23.56 42.90 -50.12
C ARG A 20 22.32 43.63 -49.51
N GLY A 21 22.59 44.47 -48.48
CA GLY A 21 21.88 45.70 -48.03
C GLY A 21 22.20 46.05 -46.55
N HIS A 22 23.14 46.94 -46.17
CA HIS A 22 23.19 48.43 -46.19
C HIS A 22 22.04 49.13 -45.43
N ALA A 23 22.23 50.13 -44.56
CA ALA A 23 23.42 50.75 -43.89
C ALA A 23 22.94 51.50 -42.60
N SER A 24 23.73 51.91 -41.60
CA SER A 24 24.76 52.98 -41.59
C SER A 24 25.54 53.03 -40.24
N ALA A 25 26.61 53.83 -40.11
CA ALA A 25 27.50 53.81 -38.92
C ALA A 25 28.20 55.16 -38.58
N ILE A 26 28.59 55.34 -37.30
CA ILE A 26 29.51 56.36 -36.73
C ILE A 26 29.90 55.92 -35.29
N ALA A 27 31.11 55.99 -34.68
CA ALA A 27 32.46 56.55 -34.96
C ALA A 27 32.71 58.00 -34.46
N ARG A 28 33.80 58.38 -33.75
CA ARG A 28 35.15 57.79 -33.52
C ARG A 28 35.79 58.12 -32.13
N ARG A 29 36.81 57.33 -31.74
CA ARG A 29 38.14 57.63 -31.09
C ARG A 29 38.54 59.10 -30.74
N SER A 30 39.46 59.44 -29.79
CA SER A 30 40.28 58.70 -28.79
C SER A 30 41.29 59.60 -27.99
N LEU A 31 41.96 59.03 -26.95
CA LEU A 31 43.32 59.34 -26.39
C LEU A 31 43.59 60.59 -25.50
N SER A 32 44.15 60.36 -24.29
CA SER A 32 45.53 60.75 -23.84
C SER A 32 45.77 60.51 -22.31
N THR A 33 46.99 60.78 -21.80
CA THR A 33 47.58 60.39 -20.47
C THR A 33 48.33 61.60 -19.82
N PRO A 34 49.26 61.58 -18.81
CA PRO A 34 49.83 60.50 -17.93
C PRO A 34 50.23 60.88 -16.44
N ARG A 35 50.87 59.93 -15.69
CA ARG A 35 51.83 60.10 -14.52
C ARG A 35 51.27 60.58 -13.14
N CYS A 36 51.88 60.35 -11.94
CA CYS A 36 53.12 59.65 -11.47
C CYS A 36 53.16 59.33 -9.94
N PHE A 37 54.06 58.41 -9.49
CA PHE A 37 54.70 58.24 -8.13
C PHE A 37 53.83 58.04 -6.84
N SER A 38 53.86 56.88 -6.13
CA SER A 38 54.80 56.36 -5.06
C SER A 38 54.55 56.91 -3.64
N THR A 39 54.70 56.20 -2.50
CA THR A 39 55.73 55.20 -2.06
C THR A 39 55.20 54.08 -1.12
N SER A 40 56.08 53.13 -0.75
CA SER A 40 55.94 52.03 0.25
C SER A 40 56.93 52.27 1.44
N PRO A 41 57.46 51.32 2.28
CA PRO A 41 57.30 49.84 2.43
C PRO A 41 57.35 49.29 3.91
N LEU A 42 57.66 47.98 4.09
CA LEU A 42 58.28 47.29 5.27
C LEU A 42 57.39 46.80 6.45
N GLN A 43 57.70 45.72 7.21
CA GLN A 43 58.39 44.42 6.94
C GLN A 43 58.24 43.43 8.15
N HIS A 44 58.97 42.29 8.13
CA HIS A 44 59.14 41.19 9.12
C HIS A 44 58.14 40.00 9.02
N LEU A 45 58.51 38.70 8.93
CA LEU A 45 59.68 37.84 9.30
C LEU A 45 59.82 37.54 10.82
N ALA A 46 60.14 36.32 11.29
CA ALA A 46 60.20 34.96 10.69
C ALA A 46 60.41 33.88 11.79
N ALA A 47 60.39 32.59 11.39
CA ALA A 47 60.81 31.37 12.13
C ALA A 47 59.93 30.95 13.35
N SER A 48 59.67 29.67 13.71
CA SER A 48 60.17 28.30 13.38
C SER A 48 60.89 27.61 14.57
N THR A 49 61.01 26.28 14.52
CA THR A 49 61.45 25.29 15.54
C THR A 49 60.42 24.92 16.65
N SER A 50 60.45 23.74 17.27
CA SER A 50 60.37 22.36 16.72
C SER A 50 60.32 21.27 17.83
N VAL A 51 59.79 20.07 17.49
CA VAL A 51 60.16 18.73 18.04
C VAL A 51 59.63 18.28 19.43
N LEU A 52 58.84 17.18 19.41
CA LEU A 52 58.60 16.09 20.39
C LEU A 52 58.17 16.38 21.86
N GLY A 53 57.36 15.48 22.46
CA GLY A 53 57.49 15.27 23.93
C GLY A 53 56.38 14.73 24.86
N ALA A 54 55.40 13.91 24.42
CA ALA A 54 54.66 12.94 25.27
C ALA A 54 53.82 13.34 26.54
N GLN A 55 52.64 12.69 26.65
CA GLN A 55 51.87 12.29 27.86
C GLN A 55 51.09 13.29 28.76
N ARG A 56 49.79 12.95 28.91
CA ARG A 56 48.86 13.07 30.06
C ARG A 56 49.00 14.24 31.07
N MET A 57 47.93 15.03 31.18
CA MET A 57 47.13 15.20 32.42
C MET A 57 45.72 15.72 32.07
N ARG A 58 44.68 15.38 32.85
CA ARG A 58 43.34 15.98 32.77
C ARG A 58 43.26 17.21 33.68
N LYS A 59 42.54 18.25 33.29
CA LYS A 59 41.92 19.20 34.23
C LYS A 59 40.51 19.58 33.79
N SER A 60 39.63 19.77 34.77
CA SER A 60 38.25 20.22 34.66
C SER A 60 38.15 21.74 34.65
N ASN A 61 37.03 22.25 34.13
CA ASN A 61 36.45 23.52 34.53
C ASN A 61 34.94 23.29 34.71
N ALA A 62 34.40 23.69 35.86
CA ALA A 62 32.97 23.74 36.13
C ALA A 62 32.53 25.21 36.19
N VAL A 63 31.25 25.46 35.94
CA VAL A 63 30.60 26.78 36.06
C VAL A 63 29.70 26.73 37.29
N PRO A 64 29.66 27.79 38.14
CA PRO A 64 28.88 27.75 39.38
C PRO A 64 27.37 27.74 39.10
N GLU A 65 26.66 27.08 40.01
CA GLU A 65 25.20 26.95 40.04
C GLU A 65 24.54 28.16 40.72
N VAL A 66 23.29 28.44 40.39
CA VAL A 66 22.52 29.58 40.92
C VAL A 66 21.21 29.07 41.50
N GLU A 67 21.02 29.21 42.81
CA GLU A 67 19.76 28.87 43.47
C GLU A 67 18.62 29.80 43.02
N LEU A 68 17.42 29.24 42.85
CA LEU A 68 16.19 29.95 42.50
C LEU A 68 15.16 29.84 43.63
N ASP A 69 14.17 30.73 43.61
CA ASP A 69 13.13 30.78 44.65
C ASP A 69 12.20 29.55 44.58
N PRO A 70 11.89 28.87 45.71
CA PRO A 70 11.04 27.67 45.72
C PRO A 70 9.63 27.85 45.14
N SER A 71 9.09 29.08 45.09
CA SER A 71 7.80 29.36 44.44
C SER A 71 7.88 29.36 42.90
N PHE A 72 9.07 29.52 42.32
CA PHE A 72 9.31 29.49 40.89
C PHE A 72 9.43 28.06 40.33
N ASP A 73 10.01 27.14 41.08
CA ASP A 73 10.14 25.73 40.67
C ASP A 73 8.78 25.02 40.53
N VAL A 74 7.82 25.33 41.40
CA VAL A 74 6.44 24.83 41.31
C VAL A 74 5.78 25.28 40.00
N LEU A 75 6.02 26.54 39.58
CA LEU A 75 5.53 27.09 38.31
C LEU A 75 6.20 26.47 37.08
N LEU A 76 7.49 26.15 37.17
CA LEU A 76 8.22 25.44 36.10
C LEU A 76 7.75 23.98 35.96
N GLY A 77 7.46 23.29 37.07
CA GLY A 77 6.91 21.94 37.07
C GLY A 77 5.58 21.82 36.32
N ASP A 78 4.62 22.70 36.62
CA ASP A 78 3.30 22.69 35.97
C ASP A 78 3.34 23.12 34.49
N MET A 79 4.26 24.02 34.09
CA MET A 79 4.45 24.34 32.67
C MET A 79 4.98 23.14 31.87
N GLN A 80 5.89 22.33 32.43
CA GLN A 80 6.44 21.16 31.73
C GLN A 80 5.41 20.02 31.55
N MET A 81 4.32 20.02 32.31
CA MET A 81 3.22 19.04 32.19
C MET A 81 2.27 19.27 31.00
N ARG A 82 2.44 20.34 30.20
CA ARG A 82 1.60 20.62 29.01
C ARG A 82 2.35 20.72 27.67
N SER A 83 3.68 20.61 27.65
CA SER A 83 4.50 20.89 26.46
C SER A 83 5.01 19.66 25.67
N ARG A 84 4.68 18.42 26.08
CA ARG A 84 4.99 17.19 25.31
C ARG A 84 3.97 16.86 24.21
N GLY A 85 3.39 17.88 23.60
CA GLY A 85 2.67 17.78 22.33
C GLY A 85 3.65 17.49 21.18
N ARG A 86 3.27 16.61 20.24
CA ARG A 86 4.15 16.17 19.16
C ARG A 86 4.67 17.34 18.33
N SER A 87 5.99 17.52 18.30
CA SER A 87 6.65 18.19 17.18
C SER A 87 6.44 17.34 15.93
N HIS A 88 5.77 17.90 14.92
CA HIS A 88 5.86 17.39 13.57
C HIS A 88 7.19 17.87 12.98
N SER A 89 8.19 17.00 12.90
CA SER A 89 9.28 17.22 11.95
C SER A 89 8.70 17.21 10.54
N SER A 90 9.09 18.19 9.73
CA SER A 90 8.89 18.14 8.29
C SER A 90 9.69 16.98 7.75
N ARG A 91 9.01 15.95 7.25
CA ARG A 91 9.64 14.96 6.38
C ARG A 91 9.78 15.57 4.99
N ASP A 92 10.83 16.38 4.86
CA ASP A 92 11.58 16.46 3.62
C ASP A 92 12.02 15.05 3.19
N VAL A 93 12.46 14.89 1.94
CA VAL A 93 12.92 13.59 1.44
C VAL A 93 14.35 13.35 1.93
N GLU A 94 14.48 13.03 3.22
CA GLU A 94 15.61 12.28 3.74
C GLU A 94 15.76 11.01 2.88
N GLU A 95 16.99 10.68 2.48
CA GLU A 95 17.27 9.30 2.09
C GLU A 95 16.91 8.42 3.29
N GLU A 96 16.08 7.40 3.08
CA GLU A 96 15.79 6.40 4.12
C GLU A 96 17.11 5.71 4.46
N LEU A 97 17.79 6.21 5.50
CA LEU A 97 19.09 5.73 5.98
C LEU A 97 19.08 4.21 5.98
N GLU A 98 19.92 3.62 5.12
CA GLU A 98 20.09 2.19 5.09
C GLU A 98 20.64 1.78 6.45
N LEU A 99 19.83 1.05 7.22
CA LEU A 99 20.24 0.49 8.50
C LEU A 99 21.35 -0.52 8.23
N VAL A 100 22.59 -0.03 8.25
CA VAL A 100 23.79 -0.86 8.23
C VAL A 100 23.70 -1.80 9.43
N SER A 101 23.83 -3.09 9.16
CA SER A 101 23.97 -4.13 10.16
C SER A 101 25.31 -3.97 10.87
N ASN A 102 25.41 -3.06 11.85
CA ASN A 102 26.53 -3.06 12.79
C ASN A 102 26.67 -4.48 13.35
N GLY A 103 27.75 -5.18 12.94
CA GLY A 103 27.86 -6.65 12.97
C GLY A 103 27.90 -7.32 14.34
N PHE A 104 26.81 -7.22 15.09
CA PHE A 104 26.45 -7.98 16.27
C PHE A 104 24.93 -8.16 16.27
N GLY A 105 24.46 -9.41 16.32
CA GLY A 105 23.04 -9.74 16.24
C GLY A 105 22.19 -9.14 17.37
N VAL A 106 20.87 -9.33 17.29
CA VAL A 106 19.86 -8.75 18.22
C VAL A 106 19.83 -9.46 19.59
N ARG A 107 21.00 -9.56 20.22
CA ARG A 107 21.24 -9.75 21.66
C ARG A 107 22.75 -9.70 21.93
N ARG A 108 23.24 -8.55 22.38
CA ARG A 108 24.41 -8.48 23.26
C ARG A 108 23.93 -7.92 24.58
N GLN A 109 24.08 -8.66 25.68
CA GLN A 109 24.06 -8.02 26.99
C GLN A 109 25.27 -7.08 27.03
N VAL A 110 25.01 -5.78 27.05
CA VAL A 110 26.06 -4.78 27.14
C VAL A 110 26.51 -4.69 28.59
N GLN A 111 27.42 -5.58 28.98
CA GLN A 111 28.23 -5.37 30.18
C GLN A 111 29.26 -4.26 29.91
N THR A 112 28.79 -3.02 29.83
CA THR A 112 29.62 -1.85 30.10
C THR A 112 29.52 -1.52 31.58
N GLU A 113 30.67 -1.50 32.26
CA GLU A 113 30.80 -0.87 33.58
C GLU A 113 30.68 0.65 33.41
N GLY A 114 29.45 1.12 33.26
CA GLY A 114 29.08 2.51 32.99
C GLY A 114 27.56 2.61 32.83
N GLU A 115 26.94 3.49 33.61
CA GLU A 115 25.49 3.53 33.83
C GLU A 115 24.71 3.79 32.53
N GLU A 116 23.83 2.85 32.14
CA GLU A 116 22.96 3.03 30.97
C GLU A 116 21.87 4.09 31.21
N PRO A 117 21.48 4.87 30.18
CA PRO A 117 20.50 5.92 30.32
C PRO A 117 19.07 5.37 30.49
N GLU A 118 18.53 5.56 31.70
CA GLU A 118 17.26 5.10 32.31
C GLU A 118 15.94 5.17 31.50
N TRP A 119 15.93 5.51 30.20
CA TRP A 119 14.73 5.72 29.39
C TRP A 119 14.43 4.62 28.36
N ALA A 120 15.37 3.72 28.08
CA ALA A 120 15.19 2.60 27.14
C ALA A 120 14.37 1.45 27.75
N ASP A 121 14.80 0.92 28.90
CA ASP A 121 14.22 -0.27 29.58
C ASP A 121 12.70 -0.21 29.77
N ARG A 122 12.20 0.99 30.13
CA ARG A 122 10.85 1.23 30.66
C ARG A 122 9.68 0.91 29.71
N ARG A 123 9.93 0.24 28.58
CA ARG A 123 8.93 -0.31 27.64
C ARG A 123 8.77 -1.83 27.69
N GLU A 124 9.83 -2.60 27.95
CA GLU A 124 9.80 -4.07 27.87
C GLU A 124 9.35 -4.67 29.21
N GLU A 125 9.87 -4.16 30.33
CA GLU A 125 9.51 -4.49 31.73
C GLU A 125 8.00 -4.53 32.03
N ARG A 126 7.20 -3.86 31.20
CA ARG A 126 5.76 -3.66 31.38
C ARG A 126 4.91 -4.84 30.90
N ARG A 127 5.42 -5.69 30.00
CA ARG A 127 4.79 -6.98 29.68
C ARG A 127 5.04 -7.96 30.83
N SER A 128 4.21 -8.98 30.97
CA SER A 128 4.56 -10.14 31.79
C SER A 128 5.63 -11.00 31.08
N PRO A 129 6.54 -11.69 31.81
CA PRO A 129 7.45 -12.68 31.24
C PRO A 129 6.74 -13.70 30.34
N ALA A 130 5.56 -14.19 30.74
CA ALA A 130 4.73 -15.07 29.94
C ALA A 130 4.29 -14.42 28.61
N ALA A 131 3.88 -13.14 28.60
CA ALA A 131 3.52 -12.43 27.39
C ALA A 131 4.74 -12.04 26.51
N LEU A 132 5.94 -11.95 27.08
CA LEU A 132 7.20 -11.81 26.32
C LEU A 132 7.57 -13.13 25.63
N MET A 133 7.49 -14.25 26.36
CA MET A 133 7.72 -15.57 25.77
C MET A 133 6.67 -15.86 24.67
N GLY A 134 5.39 -15.57 24.93
CA GLY A 134 4.33 -15.72 23.94
C GLY A 134 4.41 -14.80 22.71
N THR A 135 5.28 -13.79 22.68
CA THR A 135 5.38 -12.87 21.53
C THR A 135 6.05 -13.52 20.32
N LYS A 136 5.35 -13.52 19.18
CA LYS A 136 5.80 -13.98 17.85
C LYS A 136 6.29 -12.83 16.96
N LYS A 137 5.85 -11.59 17.19
CA LYS A 137 6.33 -10.43 16.40
C LYS A 137 7.67 -9.90 16.92
N ILE A 138 8.75 -10.37 16.29
CA ILE A 138 10.15 -9.94 16.48
C ILE A 138 10.49 -8.53 15.92
N GLY A 139 9.51 -7.77 15.44
CA GLY A 139 9.74 -6.42 14.89
C GLY A 139 9.93 -6.41 13.37
N MET A 140 10.96 -5.71 12.88
CA MET A 140 11.40 -5.68 11.49
C MET A 140 12.73 -6.42 11.38
N VAL A 141 12.83 -7.39 10.48
CA VAL A 141 14.06 -8.12 10.19
C VAL A 141 14.86 -7.38 9.12
N VAL A 142 16.17 -7.31 9.32
CA VAL A 142 17.17 -6.84 8.35
C VAL A 142 17.94 -8.08 7.86
N LEU A 143 18.45 -8.05 6.62
CA LEU A 143 19.27 -9.15 6.11
C LEU A 143 20.71 -9.03 6.66
N PRO A 144 21.43 -10.15 6.84
CA PRO A 144 22.85 -10.13 7.17
C PRO A 144 23.65 -9.36 6.11
N GLU A 145 24.74 -8.70 6.52
CA GLU A 145 25.57 -7.89 5.61
C GLU A 145 26.15 -8.75 4.49
N ALA A 146 26.72 -9.90 4.84
CA ALA A 146 27.29 -10.86 3.89
C ALA A 146 26.28 -11.35 2.83
N LEU A 147 25.03 -11.61 3.23
CA LEU A 147 23.96 -11.97 2.29
C LEU A 147 23.56 -10.78 1.43
N THR A 148 23.43 -9.59 2.03
CA THR A 148 23.07 -8.36 1.32
C THR A 148 24.11 -7.99 0.27
N GLN A 149 25.39 -8.09 0.60
CA GLN A 149 26.51 -7.84 -0.29
C GLN A 149 26.61 -8.91 -1.38
N GLY A 150 26.56 -10.20 -1.04
CA GLY A 150 26.60 -11.27 -2.06
C GLY A 150 25.46 -11.20 -3.07
N ILE A 151 24.24 -10.81 -2.66
CA ILE A 151 23.13 -10.56 -3.60
C ILE A 151 23.44 -9.34 -4.49
N GLN A 152 24.04 -8.28 -3.94
CA GLN A 152 24.43 -7.10 -4.70
C GLN A 152 25.53 -7.44 -5.71
N ASP A 153 26.57 -8.19 -5.32
CA ASP A 153 27.68 -8.61 -6.18
C ASP A 153 27.20 -9.46 -7.36
N ALA A 154 26.31 -10.43 -7.13
CA ALA A 154 25.70 -11.24 -8.19
C ALA A 154 24.88 -10.40 -9.19
N ILE A 155 24.19 -9.35 -8.71
CA ILE A 155 23.51 -8.37 -9.59
C ILE A 155 24.53 -7.51 -10.34
N GLU A 156 25.69 -7.23 -9.76
CA GLU A 156 26.72 -6.40 -10.39
C GLU A 156 27.58 -7.13 -11.43
N ALA A 157 27.82 -8.44 -11.23
CA ALA A 157 28.40 -9.35 -12.20
C ALA A 157 27.48 -9.63 -13.42
N THR A 158 26.19 -9.27 -13.35
CA THR A 158 25.25 -9.45 -14.47
C THR A 158 25.40 -8.35 -15.53
N GLU A 159 25.76 -8.73 -16.76
CA GLU A 159 26.00 -7.81 -17.89
C GLU A 159 24.82 -6.85 -18.18
N ASP A 160 23.57 -7.34 -18.19
CA ASP A 160 22.37 -6.49 -18.29
C ASP A 160 21.43 -6.66 -17.09
N LYS A 161 21.53 -5.70 -16.18
CA LYS A 161 20.73 -5.59 -14.95
C LYS A 161 19.23 -5.43 -15.23
N LYS A 162 18.80 -5.12 -16.47
CA LYS A 162 17.38 -5.16 -16.89
C LYS A 162 16.84 -6.58 -17.01
N HIS A 163 17.67 -7.55 -17.42
CA HIS A 163 17.24 -8.95 -17.54
C HIS A 163 16.92 -9.58 -16.19
N VAL A 164 17.54 -9.14 -15.08
CA VAL A 164 17.13 -9.54 -13.71
C VAL A 164 15.69 -9.10 -13.41
N ARG A 165 15.27 -7.91 -13.89
CA ARG A 165 13.88 -7.45 -13.74
C ARG A 165 12.91 -8.22 -14.64
N TYR A 166 13.27 -8.52 -15.88
CA TYR A 166 12.41 -9.36 -16.74
C TYR A 166 12.25 -10.77 -16.17
N ALA A 167 13.33 -11.38 -15.69
CA ALA A 167 13.31 -12.66 -14.97
C ALA A 167 12.45 -12.61 -13.68
N TYR A 168 12.43 -11.49 -12.96
CA TYR A 168 11.49 -11.30 -11.84
C TYR A 168 10.03 -11.26 -12.30
N LEU A 169 9.73 -10.62 -13.45
CA LEU A 169 8.37 -10.59 -14.01
C LEU A 169 7.93 -11.99 -14.49
N GLU A 170 8.79 -12.73 -15.20
CA GLU A 170 8.56 -14.13 -15.59
C GLU A 170 8.34 -15.07 -14.38
N LEU A 171 8.84 -14.72 -13.20
CA LEU A 171 8.64 -15.47 -11.94
C LEU A 171 7.35 -15.09 -11.17
N ILE A 172 6.65 -14.01 -11.53
CA ILE A 172 5.37 -13.60 -10.90
C ILE A 172 4.17 -13.64 -11.86
N GLU A 173 4.39 -13.78 -13.17
CA GLU A 173 3.29 -14.02 -14.10
C GLU A 173 2.62 -15.38 -13.80
N PRO A 174 1.28 -15.44 -13.65
CA PRO A 174 0.59 -16.72 -13.52
C PRO A 174 0.82 -17.55 -14.78
N VAL A 175 1.19 -18.82 -14.59
CA VAL A 175 1.61 -19.71 -15.68
C VAL A 175 0.41 -20.07 -16.56
N LYS A 176 0.15 -19.22 -17.56
CA LYS A 176 -0.68 -19.59 -18.71
C LYS A 176 -0.05 -20.80 -19.39
N GLU A 177 -0.87 -21.81 -19.67
CA GLU A 177 -0.43 -23.05 -20.29
C GLU A 177 0.35 -22.77 -21.59
N LYS A 178 1.67 -22.97 -21.52
CA LYS A 178 2.58 -22.92 -22.67
C LYS A 178 3.10 -24.33 -22.91
N ALA A 179 3.26 -24.65 -24.19
CA ALA A 179 3.60 -25.98 -24.68
C ALA A 179 4.78 -26.64 -23.92
N PRO A 180 4.83 -27.98 -23.82
CA PRO A 180 5.91 -28.72 -23.15
C PRO A 180 7.27 -28.38 -23.78
N GLY A 181 7.96 -27.43 -23.16
CA GLY A 181 9.07 -26.71 -23.81
C GLY A 181 9.82 -25.74 -22.89
N GLY A 182 9.78 -25.97 -21.57
CA GLY A 182 10.67 -25.37 -20.57
C GLY A 182 10.55 -23.86 -20.35
N SER A 183 10.04 -23.48 -19.18
CA SER A 183 10.49 -22.21 -18.57
C SER A 183 12.01 -22.29 -18.40
N ARG A 184 12.74 -21.33 -18.96
CA ARG A 184 14.19 -21.41 -19.09
C ARG A 184 14.84 -21.14 -17.72
N ASN A 185 15.24 -22.20 -17.02
CA ASN A 185 16.19 -22.11 -15.92
C ASN A 185 17.49 -21.47 -16.45
N LEU A 186 17.72 -20.21 -16.08
CA LEU A 186 18.85 -19.38 -16.53
C LEU A 186 19.44 -18.64 -15.31
N PRO A 187 20.70 -18.18 -15.36
CA PRO A 187 21.33 -17.46 -14.25
C PRO A 187 20.50 -16.30 -13.71
N GLN A 188 19.92 -15.47 -14.59
CA GLN A 188 19.09 -14.33 -14.18
C GLN A 188 17.82 -14.73 -13.41
N HIS A 189 17.31 -15.97 -13.54
CA HIS A 189 16.20 -16.46 -12.72
C HIS A 189 16.63 -16.79 -11.29
N ALA A 190 17.88 -17.21 -11.07
CA ALA A 190 18.45 -17.35 -9.73
C ALA A 190 18.66 -15.95 -9.11
N ILE A 191 19.24 -15.00 -9.86
CA ILE A 191 19.52 -13.63 -9.38
C ILE A 191 18.22 -12.84 -9.15
N ALA A 192 17.15 -13.11 -9.91
CA ALA A 192 15.82 -12.60 -9.64
C ALA A 192 15.22 -13.18 -8.35
N ARG A 193 15.40 -14.49 -8.07
CA ARG A 193 15.03 -15.12 -6.79
C ARG A 193 15.79 -14.50 -5.62
N ALA A 194 17.11 -14.33 -5.75
CA ALA A 194 17.98 -13.69 -4.76
C ALA A 194 17.55 -12.23 -4.48
N SER A 195 17.36 -11.42 -5.51
CA SER A 195 17.09 -9.99 -5.33
C SER A 195 15.66 -9.65 -4.89
N ALA A 196 14.66 -10.47 -5.25
CA ALA A 196 13.25 -10.17 -4.97
C ALA A 196 12.57 -11.06 -3.93
N PHE A 197 12.92 -12.35 -3.83
CA PHE A 197 12.18 -13.30 -3.00
C PHE A 197 12.95 -13.68 -1.74
N LEU A 198 14.26 -13.93 -1.85
CA LEU A 198 15.11 -14.37 -0.74
C LEU A 198 15.03 -13.48 0.51
N PRO A 199 14.93 -12.13 0.43
CA PRO A 199 14.79 -11.29 1.63
C PRO A 199 13.51 -11.58 2.43
N ALA A 200 12.39 -11.80 1.74
CA ALA A 200 11.10 -12.09 2.36
C ALA A 200 11.07 -13.54 2.88
N GLN A 201 11.70 -14.46 2.16
CA GLN A 201 11.85 -15.85 2.57
C GLN A 201 12.73 -15.97 3.82
N TYR A 202 13.89 -15.30 3.85
CA TYR A 202 14.78 -15.21 5.01
C TYR A 202 14.05 -14.65 6.24
N GLY A 203 13.33 -13.52 6.11
CA GLY A 203 12.60 -12.93 7.23
C GLY A 203 11.54 -13.86 7.84
N ALA A 204 10.83 -14.62 7.00
CA ALA A 204 9.89 -15.64 7.45
C ALA A 204 10.62 -16.81 8.14
N SER A 205 11.65 -17.39 7.52
CA SER A 205 12.47 -18.46 8.11
C SER A 205 13.07 -18.06 9.46
N TYR A 206 13.65 -16.86 9.56
CA TYR A 206 14.21 -16.31 10.80
C TYR A 206 13.18 -16.26 11.93
N ASN A 207 11.94 -15.80 11.67
CA ASN A 207 10.88 -15.80 12.69
C ASN A 207 10.43 -17.24 13.06
N VAL A 208 10.45 -18.20 12.11
CA VAL A 208 10.12 -19.60 12.41
C VAL A 208 11.20 -20.24 13.30
N LEU A 209 12.47 -20.12 12.94
CA LEU A 209 13.59 -20.69 13.70
C LEU A 209 13.78 -19.99 15.06
N ALA A 210 13.57 -18.67 15.13
CA ALA A 210 13.57 -17.94 16.40
C ALA A 210 12.41 -18.33 17.33
N GLU A 211 11.37 -19.03 16.86
CA GLU A 211 10.40 -19.69 17.74
C GLU A 211 10.81 -21.12 18.11
N LEU A 212 11.53 -21.85 17.25
CA LEU A 212 12.11 -23.16 17.60
C LEU A 212 13.09 -23.03 18.77
N GLU A 213 14.08 -22.14 18.67
CA GLU A 213 15.06 -21.89 19.74
C GLU A 213 14.41 -21.35 21.02
N LYS A 214 13.29 -20.63 20.90
CA LYS A 214 12.55 -20.07 22.04
C LYS A 214 11.68 -21.12 22.76
N ARG A 215 11.22 -22.15 22.05
CA ARG A 215 10.35 -23.22 22.59
C ARG A 215 11.10 -24.47 23.04
N VAL A 216 12.17 -24.83 22.34
CA VAL A 216 13.03 -25.98 22.61
C VAL A 216 14.34 -25.47 23.19
N GLY A 217 15.12 -24.78 22.36
CA GLY A 217 16.41 -24.22 22.72
C GLY A 217 17.56 -25.22 22.62
N GLY A 218 18.78 -24.71 22.50
CA GLY A 218 19.99 -25.53 22.45
C GLY A 218 20.24 -26.24 21.12
N ILE A 219 19.63 -25.77 20.03
CA ILE A 219 19.86 -26.31 18.69
C ILE A 219 21.32 -26.07 18.28
N LYS A 220 22.07 -27.16 18.08
CA LYS A 220 23.53 -27.16 17.81
C LYS A 220 23.97 -28.29 16.87
N GLY A 221 23.11 -29.26 16.57
CA GLY A 221 23.40 -30.38 15.67
C GLY A 221 23.24 -30.02 14.19
N PRO A 222 23.49 -30.99 13.29
CA PRO A 222 23.53 -30.73 11.85
C PRO A 222 22.19 -30.26 11.27
N LEU A 223 22.27 -29.49 10.19
CA LEU A 223 21.13 -28.88 9.52
C LEU A 223 20.87 -29.51 8.15
N LEU A 224 19.62 -29.76 7.79
CA LEU A 224 19.22 -30.10 6.42
C LEU A 224 18.13 -29.15 5.92
N GLU A 225 18.43 -28.35 4.90
CA GLU A 225 17.43 -27.52 4.21
C GLU A 225 17.16 -28.03 2.79
N VAL A 226 15.90 -28.32 2.47
CA VAL A 226 15.43 -28.50 1.09
C VAL A 226 14.69 -27.24 0.67
N SER A 227 15.32 -26.45 -0.20
CA SER A 227 14.89 -25.09 -0.52
C SER A 227 14.21 -24.98 -1.89
N GLY A 228 13.13 -24.20 -1.95
CA GLY A 228 12.59 -23.59 -3.18
C GLY A 228 12.95 -22.10 -3.30
N GLY A 229 13.52 -21.51 -2.25
CA GLY A 229 14.31 -20.27 -2.30
C GLY A 229 15.80 -20.56 -2.54
N LEU A 230 16.70 -19.70 -2.05
CA LEU A 230 18.15 -19.88 -2.13
C LEU A 230 18.78 -19.96 -0.73
N GLY A 231 18.43 -20.99 0.03
CA GLY A 231 18.92 -21.21 1.40
C GLY A 231 18.42 -20.24 2.49
N PRO A 232 17.16 -19.74 2.47
CA PRO A 232 16.69 -18.80 3.51
C PRO A 232 16.72 -19.38 4.92
N GLY A 233 16.61 -20.71 5.08
CA GLY A 233 16.69 -21.43 6.34
C GLY A 233 18.11 -21.56 6.86
N LEU A 234 19.09 -21.85 6.00
CA LEU A 234 20.53 -21.88 6.28
C LEU A 234 21.01 -20.53 6.83
N TRP A 235 20.71 -19.44 6.13
CA TRP A 235 21.03 -18.08 6.59
C TRP A 235 20.34 -17.73 7.91
N ALA A 236 19.06 -18.10 8.07
CA ALA A 236 18.33 -17.88 9.32
C ALA A 236 18.87 -18.74 10.48
N SER A 237 19.38 -19.94 10.21
CA SER A 237 19.98 -20.84 11.20
C SER A 237 21.29 -20.26 11.74
N SER A 238 22.14 -19.71 10.86
CA SER A 238 23.37 -19.02 11.26
C SER A 238 23.15 -17.89 12.26
N GLU A 239 22.05 -17.15 12.11
CA GLU A 239 21.72 -15.96 12.93
C GLU A 239 20.89 -16.29 14.19
N VAL A 240 20.25 -17.47 14.25
CA VAL A 240 19.41 -17.89 15.40
C VAL A 240 20.13 -18.90 16.30
N PHE A 241 20.76 -19.91 15.71
CA PHE A 241 21.46 -20.99 16.43
C PHE A 241 22.98 -20.74 16.53
N GLY A 242 23.51 -19.85 15.69
CA GLY A 242 24.93 -19.57 15.57
C GLY A 242 25.67 -20.51 14.61
N GLU A 243 26.95 -20.22 14.39
CA GLU A 243 27.83 -20.93 13.44
C GLU A 243 27.98 -22.44 13.75
N GLU A 244 27.71 -22.86 14.99
CA GLU A 244 27.81 -24.27 15.37
C GLU A 244 26.79 -25.15 14.65
N ALA A 245 25.57 -24.65 14.42
CA ALA A 245 24.54 -25.37 13.64
C ALA A 245 24.81 -25.38 12.12
N LEU A 246 25.90 -24.74 11.67
CA LEU A 246 26.39 -24.85 10.29
C LEU A 246 27.48 -25.93 10.11
N LYS A 247 27.89 -26.60 11.19
CA LYS A 247 28.74 -27.80 11.12
C LYS A 247 27.89 -28.95 10.54
N ASP A 248 28.40 -29.62 9.52
CA ASP A 248 27.70 -30.67 8.75
C ASP A 248 26.35 -30.24 8.12
N ALA A 249 26.15 -28.93 7.89
CA ALA A 249 24.92 -28.43 7.27
C ALA A 249 24.80 -28.86 5.79
N THR A 250 23.59 -29.11 5.30
CA THR A 250 23.34 -29.48 3.91
C THR A 250 22.19 -28.69 3.30
N LEU A 251 22.44 -28.03 2.17
CA LEU A 251 21.45 -27.34 1.35
C LEU A 251 21.15 -28.14 0.08
N VAL A 252 19.89 -28.50 -0.11
CA VAL A 252 19.36 -29.14 -1.31
C VAL A 252 18.59 -28.13 -2.16
N HIS A 253 19.01 -27.92 -3.41
CA HIS A 253 18.28 -27.08 -4.38
C HIS A 253 18.27 -27.70 -5.78
N ARG A 254 17.06 -27.82 -6.39
CA ARG A 254 16.85 -28.62 -7.61
C ARG A 254 17.48 -28.03 -8.87
N THR A 255 17.41 -26.71 -9.04
CA THR A 255 17.95 -26.06 -10.24
C THR A 255 19.43 -25.77 -10.06
N ARG A 256 20.23 -26.07 -11.09
CA ARG A 256 21.69 -25.88 -11.08
C ARG A 256 22.04 -24.44 -10.73
N PHE A 257 21.59 -23.46 -11.53
CA PHE A 257 21.91 -22.05 -11.30
C PHE A 257 21.47 -21.51 -9.93
N GLY A 258 20.43 -22.08 -9.31
CA GLY A 258 20.06 -21.71 -7.94
C GLY A 258 20.93 -22.38 -6.88
N LEU A 259 21.43 -23.60 -7.10
CA LEU A 259 22.40 -24.22 -6.20
C LEU A 259 23.77 -23.54 -6.33
N ASP A 260 24.23 -23.31 -7.56
CA ASP A 260 25.47 -22.60 -7.89
C ASP A 260 25.49 -21.21 -7.21
N LEU A 261 24.41 -20.42 -7.33
CA LEU A 261 24.29 -19.10 -6.67
C LEU A 261 24.10 -19.21 -5.14
N ALA A 262 23.40 -20.22 -4.62
CA ALA A 262 23.28 -20.39 -3.18
C ALA A 262 24.63 -20.77 -2.53
N GLN A 263 25.45 -21.54 -3.24
CA GLN A 263 26.84 -21.82 -2.85
C GLN A 263 27.73 -20.58 -2.93
N GLU A 264 27.58 -19.75 -3.96
CA GLU A 264 28.26 -18.45 -4.10
C GLU A 264 27.95 -17.51 -2.93
N LEU A 265 26.67 -17.30 -2.62
CA LEU A 265 26.24 -16.48 -1.48
C LEU A 265 26.81 -16.99 -0.16
N ALA A 266 26.79 -18.31 0.05
CA ALA A 266 27.22 -18.96 1.29
C ALA A 266 28.75 -18.99 1.51
N GLN A 267 29.59 -18.52 0.57
CA GLN A 267 31.05 -18.46 0.75
C GLN A 267 31.51 -17.64 1.96
N ASN A 268 30.68 -16.71 2.42
CA ASN A 268 30.92 -15.87 3.60
C ASN A 268 30.44 -16.50 4.92
N LEU A 269 29.92 -17.74 4.89
CA LEU A 269 29.58 -18.50 6.09
C LEU A 269 30.75 -19.40 6.50
N THR A 270 30.96 -19.55 7.80
CA THR A 270 32.12 -20.21 8.42
C THR A 270 31.95 -21.72 8.65
N GLY A 271 30.80 -22.29 8.27
CA GLY A 271 30.46 -23.70 8.49
C GLY A 271 30.81 -24.65 7.34
N GLU A 272 30.83 -25.95 7.62
CA GLU A 272 31.05 -27.00 6.63
C GLU A 272 29.72 -27.36 5.95
N ILE A 273 29.38 -26.58 4.91
CA ILE A 273 28.09 -26.65 4.21
C ILE A 273 28.19 -27.49 2.93
N SER A 274 27.41 -28.56 2.85
CA SER A 274 27.29 -29.43 1.67
C SER A 274 26.15 -28.99 0.74
N PHE A 275 26.41 -28.94 -0.57
CA PHE A 275 25.46 -28.48 -1.58
C PHE A 275 25.02 -29.64 -2.48
N LYS A 276 23.71 -29.90 -2.56
CA LYS A 276 23.14 -31.08 -3.22
C LYS A 276 22.02 -30.69 -4.20
N ARG A 277 21.89 -31.43 -5.30
CA ARG A 277 20.80 -31.23 -6.29
C ARG A 277 19.55 -32.08 -6.04
N ASP A 278 19.69 -33.14 -5.25
CA ASP A 278 18.62 -34.09 -4.93
C ASP A 278 18.70 -34.49 -3.45
N VAL A 279 17.55 -34.62 -2.79
CA VAL A 279 17.43 -35.05 -1.40
C VAL A 279 17.83 -36.52 -1.22
N THR A 280 17.69 -37.33 -2.27
CA THR A 280 18.19 -38.73 -2.29
C THR A 280 19.73 -38.83 -2.16
N SER A 281 20.45 -37.74 -2.47
CA SER A 281 21.93 -37.68 -2.43
C SER A 281 22.50 -37.13 -1.12
N VAL A 282 21.64 -36.93 -0.11
CA VAL A 282 22.03 -36.55 1.26
C VAL A 282 22.50 -37.80 2.00
N SER A 283 23.66 -37.70 2.65
CA SER A 283 24.32 -38.82 3.34
C SER A 283 25.15 -38.27 4.50
N GLY A 284 24.90 -38.74 5.72
CA GLY A 284 25.53 -38.22 6.93
C GLY A 284 24.86 -38.75 8.20
N PRO A 285 25.20 -38.20 9.38
CA PRO A 285 24.42 -38.39 10.60
C PRO A 285 22.98 -37.82 10.45
N PRO A 286 22.03 -38.24 11.30
CA PRO A 286 20.71 -37.60 11.34
C PRO A 286 20.85 -36.11 11.71
N PRO A 287 20.26 -35.18 10.95
CA PRO A 287 20.30 -33.76 11.27
C PRO A 287 19.38 -33.44 12.45
N GLN A 288 19.77 -32.54 13.35
CA GLN A 288 18.89 -32.12 14.44
C GLN A 288 17.65 -31.37 13.90
N VAL A 289 17.84 -30.57 12.85
CA VAL A 289 16.75 -29.85 12.19
C VAL A 289 16.76 -30.15 10.69
N ALA A 290 15.71 -30.82 10.21
CA ALA A 290 15.42 -30.98 8.79
C ALA A 290 14.29 -30.03 8.38
N MET A 291 14.39 -29.35 7.23
CA MET A 291 13.43 -28.32 6.85
C MET A 291 13.13 -28.26 5.35
N ALA A 292 11.90 -27.84 5.02
CA ALA A 292 11.49 -27.47 3.67
C ALA A 292 11.07 -26.00 3.63
N THR A 293 11.83 -25.17 2.91
CA THR A 293 11.63 -23.72 2.84
C THR A 293 11.16 -23.30 1.44
N PHE A 294 9.89 -22.94 1.33
CA PHE A 294 9.23 -22.54 0.08
C PHE A 294 9.34 -23.60 -1.02
N ALA A 295 9.53 -24.87 -0.63
CA ALA A 295 9.80 -26.00 -1.51
C ALA A 295 8.55 -26.85 -1.79
N LEU A 296 7.49 -26.72 -0.97
CA LEU A 296 6.25 -27.49 -1.08
C LEU A 296 5.30 -26.87 -2.11
N SER A 297 5.13 -25.56 -2.12
CA SER A 297 4.37 -24.85 -3.18
C SER A 297 5.05 -24.92 -4.55
N VAL A 298 6.37 -25.12 -4.59
CA VAL A 298 7.18 -25.31 -5.81
C VAL A 298 7.14 -26.76 -6.32
N LEU A 299 6.47 -27.69 -5.62
CA LEU A 299 6.22 -29.06 -6.08
C LEU A 299 4.85 -29.19 -6.76
N PRO A 300 4.80 -29.47 -8.08
CA PRO A 300 3.54 -29.47 -8.83
C PRO A 300 2.60 -30.61 -8.42
N THR A 301 3.13 -31.79 -8.04
CA THR A 301 2.32 -32.97 -7.72
C THR A 301 2.21 -33.21 -6.21
N ALA A 302 1.06 -33.70 -5.74
CA ALA A 302 0.87 -34.10 -4.34
C ALA A 302 1.82 -35.24 -3.96
N ARG A 303 2.05 -36.20 -4.88
CA ARG A 303 3.06 -37.26 -4.72
C ARG A 303 4.44 -36.68 -4.41
N GLY A 304 4.95 -35.73 -5.21
CA GLY A 304 6.26 -35.12 -4.96
C GLY A 304 6.35 -34.36 -3.62
N ARG A 305 5.22 -33.85 -3.10
CA ARG A 305 5.13 -33.27 -1.74
C ARG A 305 5.24 -34.37 -0.67
N ARG A 306 4.52 -35.48 -0.80
CA ARG A 306 4.65 -36.65 0.10
C ARG A 306 6.05 -37.25 0.06
N ASP A 307 6.61 -37.44 -1.14
CA ASP A 307 7.97 -37.96 -1.33
C ASP A 307 9.00 -37.11 -0.57
N LEU A 308 8.89 -35.77 -0.62
CA LEU A 308 9.75 -34.86 0.15
C LEU A 308 9.53 -34.99 1.67
N LEU A 309 8.28 -35.02 2.14
CA LEU A 309 7.98 -35.17 3.56
C LEU A 309 8.48 -36.52 4.12
N GLN A 310 8.37 -37.59 3.33
CA GLN A 310 8.93 -38.90 3.67
C GLN A 310 10.45 -38.86 3.75
N HIS A 311 11.15 -38.15 2.85
CA HIS A 311 12.60 -38.00 2.97
C HIS A 311 13.00 -37.22 4.23
N LEU A 312 12.28 -36.15 4.59
CA LEU A 312 12.53 -35.40 5.82
C LEU A 312 12.32 -36.30 7.06
N MET A 313 11.21 -37.06 7.11
CA MET A 313 10.98 -38.06 8.16
C MET A 313 12.10 -39.09 8.24
N ASN A 314 12.48 -39.69 7.10
CA ASN A 314 13.48 -40.75 7.02
C ASN A 314 14.91 -40.31 7.36
N THR A 315 15.18 -39.00 7.45
CA THR A 315 16.47 -38.51 7.97
C THR A 315 16.65 -38.74 9.47
N GLY A 316 15.59 -39.11 10.20
CA GLY A 316 15.62 -39.31 11.65
C GLY A 316 15.64 -38.01 12.46
N ALA A 317 15.40 -36.86 11.83
CA ALA A 317 15.57 -35.55 12.47
C ALA A 317 14.70 -35.33 13.71
N GLU A 318 15.27 -34.69 14.74
CA GLU A 318 14.57 -34.34 15.99
C GLU A 318 13.43 -33.34 15.73
N HIS A 319 13.67 -32.37 14.83
CA HIS A 319 12.72 -31.34 14.44
C HIS A 319 12.55 -31.26 12.91
N ILE A 320 11.31 -31.23 12.44
CA ILE A 320 10.93 -31.02 11.04
C ILE A 320 10.24 -29.66 10.89
N VAL A 321 10.87 -28.74 10.16
CA VAL A 321 10.39 -27.36 9.97
C VAL A 321 9.91 -27.14 8.53
N LEU A 322 8.63 -26.87 8.34
CA LEU A 322 8.05 -26.52 7.05
C LEU A 322 7.72 -25.02 7.04
N VAL A 323 8.13 -24.29 5.99
CA VAL A 323 7.79 -22.87 5.78
C VAL A 323 7.38 -22.67 4.34
N ASP A 324 6.25 -22.00 4.09
CA ASP A 324 5.83 -21.64 2.73
C ASP A 324 5.03 -20.32 2.72
N LEU A 325 4.77 -19.75 1.55
CA LEU A 325 3.94 -18.54 1.44
C LEU A 325 2.49 -18.83 1.79
N ALA A 326 1.81 -17.89 2.47
CA ALA A 326 0.40 -18.02 2.86
C ALA A 326 -0.60 -17.80 1.70
N GLY A 327 -0.15 -17.94 0.45
CA GLY A 327 -1.03 -18.02 -0.72
C GLY A 327 -1.66 -19.42 -0.83
N GLU A 328 -2.62 -19.56 -1.73
CA GLU A 328 -3.43 -20.77 -1.92
C GLU A 328 -2.59 -22.06 -2.04
N ALA A 329 -1.65 -22.12 -2.98
CA ALA A 329 -0.79 -23.30 -3.20
C ALA A 329 0.04 -23.68 -1.94
N GLY A 330 0.58 -22.68 -1.24
CA GLY A 330 1.36 -22.90 -0.01
C GLY A 330 0.49 -23.29 1.19
N TRP A 331 -0.72 -22.74 1.30
CA TRP A 331 -1.68 -23.14 2.34
C TRP A 331 -2.20 -24.56 2.11
N THR A 332 -2.61 -24.91 0.89
CA THR A 332 -3.06 -26.27 0.53
C THR A 332 -1.94 -27.28 0.76
N ALA A 333 -0.70 -26.98 0.34
CA ALA A 333 0.45 -27.83 0.63
C ALA A 333 0.73 -27.97 2.14
N MET A 334 0.61 -26.90 2.93
CA MET A 334 0.80 -26.92 4.39
C MET A 334 -0.29 -27.73 5.12
N LYS A 335 -1.55 -27.66 4.66
CA LYS A 335 -2.66 -28.49 5.18
C LYS A 335 -2.37 -29.98 4.95
N GLN A 336 -2.08 -30.34 3.70
CA GLN A 336 -1.71 -31.71 3.30
C GLN A 336 -0.50 -32.23 4.11
N ALA A 337 0.53 -31.40 4.27
CA ALA A 337 1.72 -31.76 5.02
C ALA A 337 1.46 -31.96 6.52
N ARG A 338 0.64 -31.12 7.16
CA ARG A 338 0.27 -31.28 8.59
C ARG A 338 -0.45 -32.61 8.83
N GLN A 339 -1.48 -32.91 8.03
CA GLN A 339 -2.24 -34.16 8.18
C GLN A 339 -1.34 -35.38 7.94
N TRP A 340 -0.56 -35.36 6.85
CA TRP A 340 0.29 -36.49 6.49
C TRP A 340 1.36 -36.78 7.56
N LEU A 341 2.06 -35.75 8.07
CA LEU A 341 3.08 -35.93 9.11
C LEU A 341 2.50 -36.49 10.41
N LEU A 342 1.37 -35.97 10.89
CA LEU A 342 0.72 -36.47 12.11
C LEU A 342 0.24 -37.91 11.96
N ALA A 343 -0.24 -38.29 10.76
CA ALA A 343 -0.61 -39.67 10.46
C ALA A 343 0.59 -40.65 10.43
N GLN A 344 1.84 -40.17 10.53
CA GLN A 344 3.03 -41.02 10.72
C GLN A 344 3.40 -41.24 12.19
N SER A 345 2.72 -40.59 13.15
CA SER A 345 3.00 -40.74 14.58
C SER A 345 2.55 -42.11 15.09
N THR A 346 3.44 -42.85 15.75
CA THR A 346 3.09 -44.11 16.44
C THR A 346 3.26 -43.98 17.96
N GLU A 347 3.12 -45.06 18.72
CA GLU A 347 3.42 -45.06 20.16
C GLU A 347 4.94 -45.15 20.43
N GLU A 348 5.65 -45.83 19.52
CA GLU A 348 7.11 -46.02 19.53
C GLU A 348 7.87 -44.81 18.96
N ASP A 349 7.33 -44.18 17.92
CA ASP A 349 7.84 -42.96 17.29
C ASP A 349 6.77 -41.84 17.34
N PRO A 350 6.48 -41.29 18.53
CA PRO A 350 5.48 -40.24 18.69
C PRO A 350 5.99 -38.90 18.11
N LEU A 351 5.10 -38.19 17.43
CA LEU A 351 5.35 -36.86 16.87
C LEU A 351 4.39 -35.86 17.50
N HIS A 352 4.87 -34.64 17.76
CA HIS A 352 4.02 -33.53 18.20
C HIS A 352 4.34 -32.22 17.48
N ILE A 353 3.32 -31.38 17.31
CA ILE A 353 3.48 -30.01 16.83
C ILE A 353 4.01 -29.14 17.98
N THR A 354 5.20 -28.59 17.76
CA THR A 354 5.82 -27.55 18.59
C THR A 354 5.28 -26.16 18.26
N ALA A 355 5.00 -25.87 16.98
CA ALA A 355 4.37 -24.63 16.53
C ALA A 355 3.78 -24.78 15.10
N PRO A 356 2.82 -23.94 14.66
CA PRO A 356 2.11 -22.89 15.41
C PRO A 356 1.00 -23.43 16.33
N CYS A 357 0.48 -24.62 16.07
CA CYS A 357 -0.69 -25.19 16.76
C CYS A 357 -0.36 -25.53 18.23
N PRO A 358 -1.28 -25.30 19.17
CA PRO A 358 -1.17 -25.76 20.56
C PRO A 358 -1.79 -27.17 20.79
N HIS A 359 -1.93 -27.97 19.73
CA HIS A 359 -2.56 -29.29 19.74
C HIS A 359 -2.12 -30.13 18.53
N ASP A 360 -2.24 -31.45 18.64
CA ASP A 360 -1.91 -32.39 17.55
C ASP A 360 -3.12 -32.84 16.71
N GLY A 361 -4.33 -32.97 17.26
CA GLY A 361 -5.45 -33.55 16.50
C GLY A 361 -6.01 -32.66 15.39
N ALA A 362 -7.32 -32.71 15.17
CA ALA A 362 -7.97 -32.09 14.01
C ALA A 362 -7.66 -30.58 13.95
N CYS A 363 -7.26 -30.08 12.77
CA CYS A 363 -6.99 -28.66 12.62
C CYS A 363 -8.32 -27.92 12.36
N PRO A 364 -8.80 -27.04 13.25
CA PRO A 364 -10.07 -26.32 13.05
C PRO A 364 -10.01 -25.24 11.95
N ARG A 365 -8.95 -25.27 11.12
CA ARG A 365 -8.77 -24.49 9.90
C ARG A 365 -8.67 -25.35 8.63
N LEU A 366 -8.73 -26.67 8.74
CA LEU A 366 -8.52 -27.62 7.64
C LEU A 366 -9.48 -27.38 6.46
N HIS A 367 -10.79 -27.35 6.75
CA HIS A 367 -11.85 -27.12 5.75
C HIS A 367 -12.13 -25.63 5.51
N MET A 368 -11.28 -24.72 6.02
CA MET A 368 -11.46 -23.28 5.84
C MET A 368 -10.65 -22.72 4.68
N ILE A 369 -11.29 -21.79 3.96
CA ILE A 369 -10.71 -20.98 2.88
C ILE A 369 -9.64 -20.02 3.44
N GLU A 370 -9.87 -19.40 4.61
CA GLU A 370 -8.91 -18.48 5.23
C GLU A 370 -7.61 -19.22 5.65
N PRO A 371 -6.42 -18.89 5.11
CA PRO A 371 -5.17 -19.58 5.43
C PRO A 371 -4.71 -19.34 6.87
N CYS A 372 -4.05 -20.33 7.49
CA CYS A 372 -3.37 -20.15 8.78
C CYS A 372 -2.06 -19.38 8.62
N ALA A 373 -2.20 -18.13 8.18
CA ALA A 373 -1.12 -17.21 7.89
C ALA A 373 -0.57 -16.54 9.14
N PHE A 374 0.69 -16.13 9.03
CA PHE A 374 1.45 -15.30 9.95
C PHE A 374 2.15 -14.21 9.14
N SER A 375 2.51 -13.10 9.79
CA SER A 375 3.11 -11.96 9.10
C SER A 375 4.40 -11.49 9.78
N GLN A 376 5.47 -11.36 8.98
CA GLN A 376 6.75 -10.82 9.41
C GLN A 376 7.11 -9.59 8.58
N ARG A 377 7.63 -8.55 9.22
CA ARG A 377 8.14 -7.36 8.53
C ARG A 377 9.60 -7.53 8.18
N ILE A 378 9.99 -7.15 6.97
CA ILE A 378 11.38 -6.98 6.59
C ILE A 378 11.66 -5.54 6.16
N GLN A 379 12.90 -5.11 6.31
CA GLN A 379 13.47 -4.05 5.49
C GLN A 379 13.62 -4.57 4.06
N ARG A 380 13.36 -3.74 3.06
CA ARG A 380 13.63 -4.02 1.64
C ARG A 380 15.01 -3.44 1.29
N PRO A 381 16.03 -4.27 1.01
CA PRO A 381 17.31 -3.78 0.47
C PRO A 381 17.11 -2.98 -0.81
N ARG A 382 18.10 -2.12 -1.13
CA ARG A 382 18.09 -1.25 -2.32
C ARG A 382 17.86 -2.02 -3.62
N PHE A 383 18.46 -3.22 -3.74
CA PHE A 383 18.22 -4.10 -4.88
C PHE A 383 16.77 -4.59 -4.95
N THR A 384 16.17 -5.02 -3.84
CA THR A 384 14.77 -5.47 -3.78
C THR A 384 13.80 -4.36 -4.16
N ARG A 385 14.07 -3.13 -3.70
CA ARG A 385 13.31 -1.94 -4.09
C ARG A 385 13.39 -1.69 -5.59
N LYS A 386 14.59 -1.78 -6.18
CA LYS A 386 14.81 -1.66 -7.64
C LYS A 386 14.07 -2.77 -8.41
N THR A 387 14.29 -4.04 -8.08
CA THR A 387 13.69 -5.21 -8.77
C THR A 387 12.16 -5.18 -8.70
N LYS A 388 11.57 -4.94 -7.52
CA LYS A 388 10.11 -4.85 -7.33
C LYS A 388 9.47 -3.51 -7.75
N HIS A 389 10.27 -2.47 -8.04
CA HIS A 389 9.82 -1.07 -8.13
C HIS A 389 9.07 -0.58 -6.88
N ALA A 390 9.50 -1.03 -5.70
CA ALA A 390 8.85 -0.71 -4.43
C ALA A 390 9.28 0.66 -3.89
N LYS A 391 8.32 1.58 -3.72
CA LYS A 391 8.56 2.94 -3.20
C LYS A 391 8.98 2.95 -1.72
N ARG A 392 8.48 2.03 -0.87
CA ARG A 392 8.79 1.96 0.58
C ARG A 392 10.03 1.11 0.87
N GLY A 393 10.80 1.49 1.89
CA GLY A 393 11.89 0.68 2.46
C GLY A 393 11.48 -0.57 3.26
N GLU A 394 10.19 -0.91 3.36
CA GLU A 394 9.68 -2.07 4.12
C GLU A 394 8.66 -2.91 3.34
N GLU A 395 8.54 -4.20 3.68
CA GLU A 395 7.36 -5.05 3.36
C GLU A 395 7.00 -6.00 4.51
N ASP A 396 5.71 -6.33 4.61
CA ASP A 396 5.23 -7.42 5.45
C ASP A 396 5.02 -8.66 4.56
N VAL A 397 5.80 -9.74 4.80
CA VAL A 397 5.59 -11.05 4.15
C VAL A 397 4.50 -11.82 4.88
N SER A 398 3.69 -12.58 4.15
CA SER A 398 2.65 -13.47 4.68
C SER A 398 3.02 -14.93 4.43
N TYR A 399 3.18 -15.71 5.49
CA TYR A 399 3.71 -17.07 5.45
C TYR A 399 2.89 -18.03 6.31
N SER A 400 2.88 -19.31 5.94
CA SER A 400 2.37 -20.41 6.74
C SER A 400 3.56 -21.30 7.12
N TYR A 401 3.52 -21.93 8.29
CA TYR A 401 4.61 -22.80 8.75
C TYR A 401 4.08 -23.90 9.66
N LEU A 402 4.92 -24.92 9.86
CA LEU A 402 4.73 -26.02 10.79
C LEU A 402 6.09 -26.41 11.38
N ILE A 403 6.12 -26.70 12.68
CA ILE A 403 7.26 -27.31 13.37
C ILE A 403 6.72 -28.57 14.05
N VAL A 404 7.11 -29.73 13.54
CA VAL A 404 6.88 -31.03 14.15
C VAL A 404 8.18 -31.46 14.85
N SER A 405 8.06 -32.10 16.00
CA SER A 405 9.19 -32.63 16.76
C SER A 405 8.91 -34.07 17.20
N ARG A 406 9.97 -34.88 17.29
CA ARG A 406 9.89 -36.24 17.82
C ARG A 406 9.71 -36.23 19.34
N GLY A 407 9.15 -37.32 19.88
CA GLY A 407 8.76 -37.43 21.28
C GLY A 407 7.33 -36.97 21.54
N LYS A 408 6.79 -37.32 22.72
CA LYS A 408 5.46 -36.89 23.17
C LYS A 408 5.46 -35.38 23.46
N ARG A 409 4.32 -34.69 23.28
CA ARG A 409 4.18 -33.27 23.65
C ARG A 409 4.56 -33.07 25.13
N PRO A 410 5.36 -32.04 25.48
CA PRO A 410 5.54 -31.61 26.86
C PRO A 410 4.20 -31.25 27.53
N GLU A 411 3.90 -31.90 28.65
CA GLU A 411 2.73 -31.56 29.47
C GLU A 411 2.96 -30.27 30.25
N ALA A 412 1.94 -29.43 30.38
CA ALA A 412 1.98 -28.24 31.22
C ALA A 412 1.96 -28.66 32.71
N PRO A 413 2.88 -28.18 33.57
CA PRO A 413 2.95 -28.63 34.96
C PRO A 413 1.65 -28.37 35.74
N SER A 414 1.08 -29.44 36.29
CA SER A 414 -0.18 -29.39 37.04
C SER A 414 -0.03 -28.52 38.29
N GLY A 415 -0.89 -27.49 38.41
CA GLY A 415 -0.90 -26.58 39.55
C GLY A 415 -0.27 -25.20 39.32
N LEU A 416 0.38 -24.92 38.18
CA LEU A 416 0.91 -23.57 37.86
C LEU A 416 -0.14 -22.52 37.47
N ALA A 417 -1.43 -22.80 37.71
CA ALA A 417 -2.49 -21.84 37.47
C ALA A 417 -2.31 -20.58 38.34
N GLU A 418 -2.36 -19.41 37.67
CA GLU A 418 -2.37 -18.05 38.25
C GLU A 418 -1.04 -17.48 38.80
N GLY A 419 0.06 -18.25 38.82
CA GLY A 419 1.37 -17.81 39.34
C GLY A 419 2.40 -17.37 38.28
N ILE A 420 3.27 -18.31 37.89
CA ILE A 420 4.62 -18.05 37.35
C ILE A 420 4.62 -17.14 36.11
N GLY A 421 5.51 -16.14 36.14
CA GLY A 421 5.77 -15.25 35.02
C GLY A 421 4.57 -14.41 34.56
N ARG A 422 3.45 -14.37 35.31
CA ARG A 422 2.23 -13.63 34.92
C ARG A 422 2.22 -12.15 35.28
N PHE A 423 3.10 -11.71 36.18
CA PHE A 423 3.14 -10.33 36.69
C PHE A 423 4.37 -9.55 36.21
N GLY A 424 4.21 -8.73 35.19
CA GLY A 424 5.17 -7.69 34.80
C GLY A 424 5.14 -6.47 35.72
N ALA A 425 5.92 -5.44 35.42
CA ALA A 425 5.96 -4.21 36.23
C ALA A 425 4.57 -3.54 36.38
N VAL A 426 3.71 -3.64 35.36
CA VAL A 426 2.33 -3.09 35.41
C VAL A 426 1.48 -3.81 36.46
N GLY A 427 1.65 -5.12 36.60
CA GLY A 427 1.02 -5.97 37.61
C GLY A 427 1.57 -5.73 39.01
N ARG A 428 2.90 -5.70 39.17
CA ARG A 428 3.56 -5.40 40.46
C ARG A 428 3.16 -4.01 41.00
N GLU A 429 3.12 -2.99 40.13
CA GLU A 429 2.61 -1.66 40.46
C GLU A 429 1.11 -1.67 40.84
N ALA A 430 0.31 -2.59 40.28
CA ALA A 430 -1.10 -2.74 40.65
C ALA A 430 -1.25 -3.37 42.03
N ALA A 431 -0.49 -4.42 42.31
CA ALA A 431 -0.47 -5.10 43.61
C ALA A 431 0.00 -4.15 44.71
N ALA A 432 1.10 -3.43 44.52
CA ALA A 432 1.58 -2.43 45.48
C ALA A 432 0.56 -1.32 45.76
N ARG A 433 -0.12 -0.79 44.73
CA ARG A 433 -1.21 0.19 44.91
C ARG A 433 -2.46 -0.39 45.58
N ALA A 434 -2.73 -1.69 45.42
CA ALA A 434 -3.83 -2.37 46.08
C ALA A 434 -3.51 -2.63 47.56
N LEU A 435 -2.29 -3.11 47.86
CA LEU A 435 -1.74 -3.28 49.20
C LEU A 435 -1.79 -1.95 49.99
N ALA A 436 -1.23 -0.87 49.44
CA ALA A 436 -1.26 0.45 50.08
C ALA A 436 -2.69 1.00 50.32
N LYS A 437 -3.67 0.57 49.51
CA LYS A 437 -5.09 0.91 49.72
C LYS A 437 -5.78 -0.01 50.75
N ALA A 438 -5.28 -1.22 50.96
CA ALA A 438 -5.77 -2.14 51.98
C ALA A 438 -5.22 -1.77 53.37
N THR A 439 -3.92 -1.48 53.47
CA THR A 439 -3.28 -1.03 54.73
C THR A 439 -3.69 0.39 55.12
N GLY A 440 -3.95 1.27 54.15
CA GLY A 440 -4.45 2.65 54.39
C GLY A 440 -5.91 2.75 54.87
N ARG A 441 -6.41 1.75 55.61
CA ARG A 441 -7.72 1.77 56.29
C ARG A 441 -7.50 1.73 57.80
N THR A 442 -7.45 2.91 58.39
CA THR A 442 -7.61 3.10 59.83
C THR A 442 -9.08 2.93 60.21
N GLU A 443 -9.35 2.12 61.23
CA GLU A 443 -10.68 2.02 61.84
C GLU A 443 -10.66 2.80 63.16
N ILE A 444 -11.67 3.65 63.37
CA ILE A 444 -11.77 4.53 64.54
C ILE A 444 -12.67 3.85 65.56
N ARG A 445 -12.16 3.62 66.76
CA ARG A 445 -12.88 2.93 67.83
C ARG A 445 -12.92 3.80 69.09
N GLN A 446 -14.11 3.94 69.68
CA GLN A 446 -14.29 4.66 70.93
C GLN A 446 -13.72 3.83 72.09
N VAL A 447 -12.91 4.44 72.96
CA VAL A 447 -12.27 3.75 74.09
C VAL A 447 -13.29 3.60 75.22
N GLU A 448 -13.77 2.38 75.44
CA GLU A 448 -14.70 2.05 76.54
C GLU A 448 -14.06 2.40 77.89
N GLY A 449 -14.69 3.32 78.63
CA GLY A 449 -14.22 3.81 79.93
C GLY A 449 -13.67 5.24 79.94
N SER A 450 -13.51 5.90 78.78
CA SER A 450 -13.12 7.32 78.74
C SER A 450 -14.34 8.26 78.88
N GLU A 451 -14.46 8.96 80.03
CA GLU A 451 -15.50 10.00 80.21
C GLU A 451 -15.30 11.23 79.31
N SER A 452 -14.13 11.35 78.69
CA SER A 452 -13.78 12.36 77.66
C SER A 452 -14.23 11.99 76.24
N GLY A 453 -14.63 10.74 75.98
CA GLY A 453 -15.04 10.28 74.64
C GLY A 453 -13.87 10.17 73.65
N GLU A 454 -12.70 9.74 74.13
CA GLU A 454 -11.51 9.59 73.28
C GLU A 454 -11.67 8.46 72.26
N MET A 455 -11.17 8.70 71.05
CA MET A 455 -11.30 7.81 69.91
C MET A 455 -9.91 7.38 69.44
N GLU A 456 -9.63 6.09 69.55
CA GLU A 456 -8.36 5.49 69.15
C GLU A 456 -8.41 5.10 67.66
N VAL A 457 -7.25 5.23 67.00
CA VAL A 457 -7.05 4.93 65.60
C VAL A 457 -6.22 3.66 65.50
N VAL A 458 -6.84 2.55 65.10
CA VAL A 458 -6.18 1.23 65.03
C VAL A 458 -5.83 0.90 63.58
N GLU A 459 -4.56 0.60 63.33
CA GLU A 459 -4.09 0.09 62.03
C GLU A 459 -4.26 -1.44 61.98
N ILE A 460 -5.11 -1.92 61.06
CA ILE A 460 -5.32 -3.36 60.87
C ILE A 460 -4.41 -3.86 59.74
N ALA A 461 -3.22 -4.33 60.11
CA ALA A 461 -2.31 -5.00 59.18
C ALA A 461 -3.00 -6.22 58.55
N HIS A 462 -2.98 -6.31 57.23
CA HIS A 462 -3.49 -7.46 56.46
C HIS A 462 -2.33 -8.08 55.69
N ASP A 463 -2.04 -9.36 55.94
CA ASP A 463 -1.02 -10.13 55.22
C ASP A 463 -1.44 -10.43 53.78
N VAL A 464 -1.24 -9.45 52.89
CA VAL A 464 -1.34 -9.64 51.44
C VAL A 464 0.07 -9.80 50.89
N ALA A 465 0.50 -11.05 50.76
CA ALA A 465 1.82 -11.40 50.25
C ALA A 465 2.08 -10.76 48.87
N LEU A 466 3.27 -10.17 48.70
CA LEU A 466 3.78 -9.84 47.38
C LEU A 466 4.09 -11.16 46.62
N PRO A 467 3.89 -11.23 45.29
CA PRO A 467 4.30 -12.39 44.53
C PRO A 467 5.83 -12.60 44.69
N PRO A 468 6.30 -13.85 44.79
CA PRO A 468 7.71 -14.15 45.05
C PRO A 468 8.61 -13.62 43.94
N VAL A 469 9.89 -13.41 44.28
CA VAL A 469 10.94 -13.20 43.28
C VAL A 469 11.36 -14.56 42.75
N GLU A 470 10.73 -14.97 41.65
CA GLU A 470 10.97 -16.24 40.96
C GLU A 470 12.36 -16.25 40.29
N ASP A 471 13.08 -17.39 40.30
CA ASP A 471 14.35 -17.53 39.57
C ASP A 471 14.08 -17.37 38.06
N PRO A 472 14.78 -16.46 37.34
CA PRO A 472 14.57 -16.27 35.91
C PRO A 472 14.74 -17.54 35.04
N ALA A 473 15.65 -18.45 35.41
CA ALA A 473 15.91 -19.68 34.66
C ALA A 473 14.83 -20.75 34.90
N GLU A 474 14.42 -20.94 36.16
CA GLU A 474 13.27 -21.81 36.48
C GLU A 474 11.98 -21.27 35.86
N THR A 475 11.79 -19.94 35.91
CA THR A 475 10.68 -19.23 35.25
C THR A 475 10.68 -19.47 33.74
N GLU A 476 11.80 -19.30 33.05
CA GLU A 476 11.86 -19.51 31.60
C GLU A 476 11.53 -20.96 31.23
N ASN A 477 12.05 -21.94 31.97
CA ASN A 477 11.80 -23.36 31.72
C ASN A 477 10.34 -23.77 32.02
N ALA A 478 9.76 -23.30 33.12
CA ALA A 478 8.34 -23.52 33.44
C ALA A 478 7.42 -22.92 32.37
N LEU A 479 7.72 -21.70 31.91
CA LEU A 479 6.98 -21.06 30.82
C LEU A 479 7.15 -21.83 29.49
N LYS A 480 8.35 -22.32 29.14
CA LYS A 480 8.58 -23.14 27.94
C LYS A 480 7.71 -24.40 27.90
N ALA A 481 7.58 -25.12 29.01
CA ALA A 481 6.66 -26.25 29.11
C ALA A 481 5.19 -25.83 28.90
N GLU A 482 4.77 -24.74 29.54
CA GLU A 482 3.41 -24.18 29.37
C GLU A 482 3.12 -23.68 27.95
N ALA A 483 4.14 -23.30 27.17
CA ALA A 483 4.03 -22.77 25.81
C ALA A 483 3.29 -23.70 24.84
N TYR A 484 3.29 -25.00 25.13
CA TYR A 484 2.67 -26.04 24.31
C TYR A 484 1.14 -26.07 24.46
N SER A 485 0.60 -25.57 25.59
CA SER A 485 -0.84 -25.50 25.88
C SER A 485 -1.42 -24.08 25.81
N TRP A 486 -0.68 -23.07 25.34
CA TRP A 486 -1.18 -21.70 25.22
C TRP A 486 -1.94 -21.47 23.90
N PRO A 487 -3.18 -20.92 23.93
CA PRO A 487 -3.92 -20.56 22.73
C PRO A 487 -3.14 -19.64 21.78
N ARG A 488 -3.10 -19.99 20.49
CA ARG A 488 -2.43 -19.23 19.43
C ARG A 488 -3.38 -18.18 18.85
N LEU A 489 -3.02 -16.90 18.90
CA LEU A 489 -3.84 -15.83 18.31
C LEU A 489 -3.83 -15.89 16.78
N VAL A 490 -4.93 -16.38 16.19
CA VAL A 490 -5.05 -16.64 14.75
C VAL A 490 -5.43 -15.40 13.92
N ALA A 491 -5.70 -14.25 14.55
CA ALA A 491 -5.90 -12.98 13.87
C ALA A 491 -5.61 -11.75 14.78
N PRO A 492 -5.31 -10.54 14.23
CA PRO A 492 -4.85 -9.38 15.01
C PRO A 492 -5.84 -8.88 16.09
N PRO A 493 -5.51 -8.80 17.40
CA PRO A 493 -6.47 -8.46 18.45
C PRO A 493 -7.22 -7.13 18.24
N LEU A 494 -8.54 -7.13 18.48
CA LEU A 494 -9.43 -5.99 18.31
C LEU A 494 -9.46 -5.12 19.58
N LYS A 495 -8.79 -3.95 19.49
CA LYS A 495 -8.31 -3.18 20.65
C LYS A 495 -9.20 -1.97 21.00
N ARG A 496 -10.39 -2.20 21.55
CA ARG A 496 -11.35 -1.15 21.98
C ARG A 496 -10.95 -0.45 23.30
N SER A 497 -11.70 0.55 23.75
CA SER A 497 -11.49 1.14 25.08
C SER A 497 -12.03 0.20 26.17
N GLY A 498 -11.27 -0.01 27.24
CA GLY A 498 -11.67 -0.85 28.38
C GLY A 498 -11.61 -2.37 28.15
N PHE A 499 -11.56 -2.86 26.91
CA PHE A 499 -11.44 -4.29 26.61
C PHE A 499 -10.73 -4.57 25.27
N VAL A 500 -10.25 -5.81 25.11
CA VAL A 500 -9.70 -6.35 23.87
C VAL A 500 -10.45 -7.63 23.50
N VAL A 501 -10.89 -7.76 22.25
CA VAL A 501 -11.49 -9.00 21.72
C VAL A 501 -10.45 -9.74 20.90
N MET A 502 -10.33 -11.03 21.12
CA MET A 502 -9.25 -11.88 20.58
C MET A 502 -9.87 -13.12 19.93
N ASP A 503 -9.26 -13.63 18.87
CA ASP A 503 -9.65 -14.88 18.21
C ASP A 503 -8.42 -15.80 18.22
N ALA A 504 -8.54 -17.01 18.77
CA ALA A 504 -7.45 -17.95 18.98
C ALA A 504 -7.78 -19.38 18.49
N CYS A 505 -6.74 -20.13 18.14
CA CYS A 505 -6.77 -21.59 18.11
C CYS A 505 -6.41 -22.10 19.50
N MET A 506 -7.21 -23.02 20.02
CA MET A 506 -7.12 -23.53 21.39
C MET A 506 -6.46 -24.92 21.44
N PRO A 507 -5.96 -25.36 22.61
CA PRO A 507 -5.54 -26.75 22.82
C PRO A 507 -6.68 -27.75 22.62
N GLU A 508 -7.92 -27.38 22.96
CA GLU A 508 -9.12 -28.22 22.77
C GLU A 508 -9.62 -28.24 21.31
N GLU A 509 -8.68 -28.18 20.36
CA GLU A 509 -8.86 -28.34 18.90
C GLU A 509 -9.88 -27.38 18.26
N LYS A 510 -10.12 -26.24 18.91
CA LYS A 510 -11.20 -25.31 18.58
C LYS A 510 -10.69 -23.92 18.24
N LEU A 511 -11.41 -23.24 17.36
CA LEU A 511 -11.33 -21.78 17.25
C LEU A 511 -12.27 -21.14 18.28
N VAL A 512 -11.76 -20.21 19.08
CA VAL A 512 -12.51 -19.50 20.13
C VAL A 512 -12.28 -18.00 20.03
N ARG A 513 -13.35 -17.22 20.17
CA ARG A 513 -13.30 -15.79 20.45
C ARG A 513 -13.50 -15.54 21.94
N PHE A 514 -12.67 -14.70 22.54
CA PHE A 514 -12.81 -14.29 23.93
C PHE A 514 -12.54 -12.80 24.14
N THR A 515 -12.89 -12.28 25.31
CA THR A 515 -12.74 -10.85 25.64
C THR A 515 -11.91 -10.65 26.92
N VAL A 516 -10.81 -9.93 26.80
CA VAL A 516 -9.98 -9.51 27.93
C VAL A 516 -10.39 -8.09 28.33
N ALA A 517 -11.25 -7.98 29.36
CA ALA A 517 -11.69 -6.71 29.91
C ALA A 517 -10.72 -6.20 30.99
N LYS A 518 -10.55 -4.87 31.10
CA LYS A 518 -9.71 -4.20 32.10
C LYS A 518 -10.09 -4.53 33.55
N SER A 519 -11.34 -4.93 33.78
CA SER A 519 -11.85 -5.42 35.07
C SER A 519 -11.36 -6.81 35.46
N LEU A 520 -10.85 -7.63 34.53
CA LEU A 520 -10.29 -8.96 34.82
C LEU A 520 -8.85 -8.90 35.34
N GLY A 521 -8.16 -7.78 35.18
CA GLY A 521 -6.77 -7.61 35.61
C GLY A 521 -6.04 -6.52 34.83
N LYS A 522 -5.23 -5.72 35.51
CA LYS A 522 -4.47 -4.63 34.87
C LYS A 522 -3.35 -5.17 33.96
N GLN A 523 -2.67 -6.25 34.37
CA GLN A 523 -1.58 -6.87 33.59
C GLN A 523 -2.12 -7.64 32.38
N SER A 524 -3.07 -8.55 32.56
CA SER A 524 -3.67 -9.31 31.45
C SER A 524 -4.32 -8.38 30.40
N TYR A 525 -5.03 -7.34 30.81
CA TYR A 525 -5.52 -6.33 29.86
C TYR A 525 -4.38 -5.55 29.16
N TYR A 526 -3.29 -5.22 29.86
CA TYR A 526 -2.14 -4.55 29.26
C TYR A 526 -1.46 -5.45 28.21
N ASP A 527 -1.25 -6.72 28.53
CA ASP A 527 -0.66 -7.70 27.64
C ASP A 527 -1.56 -7.91 26.41
N ALA A 528 -2.88 -8.06 26.58
CA ALA A 528 -3.82 -8.15 25.45
C ALA A 528 -3.79 -6.89 24.54
N ARG A 529 -3.55 -5.69 25.11
CA ARG A 529 -3.32 -4.48 24.30
C ARG A 529 -2.00 -4.50 23.55
N LYS A 530 -1.01 -5.26 24.00
CA LYS A 530 0.32 -5.39 23.38
C LYS A 530 0.43 -6.57 22.41
N SER A 531 -0.35 -7.64 22.59
CA SER A 531 -0.37 -8.81 21.71
C SER A 531 -0.64 -8.46 20.24
N GLY A 532 0.07 -9.13 19.34
CA GLY A 532 -0.12 -9.09 17.90
C GLY A 532 -0.95 -10.27 17.37
N TRP A 533 -0.89 -10.45 16.06
CA TRP A 533 -1.31 -11.68 15.38
C TRP A 533 -0.16 -12.69 15.46
N GLY A 534 -0.45 -13.95 15.75
CA GLY A 534 0.53 -15.03 15.87
C GLY A 534 1.16 -15.20 17.26
N ASP A 535 1.00 -14.24 18.17
CA ASP A 535 1.40 -14.39 19.57
C ASP A 535 0.58 -15.52 20.24
N LEU A 536 1.16 -16.14 21.28
CA LEU A 536 0.45 -16.99 22.23
C LEU A 536 -0.30 -16.15 23.27
N TRP A 537 -1.31 -16.74 23.89
CA TRP A 537 -2.07 -16.11 24.96
C TRP A 537 -1.95 -16.86 26.30
N PRO A 538 -1.17 -16.36 27.27
CA PRO A 538 -0.87 -17.07 28.51
C PRO A 538 -1.86 -16.82 29.68
N HIS A 539 -2.82 -15.90 29.53
CA HIS A 539 -3.71 -15.51 30.64
C HIS A 539 -5.08 -16.16 30.53
N THR A 540 -5.69 -16.48 31.67
CA THR A 540 -7.10 -16.89 31.72
C THR A 540 -8.02 -15.77 31.20
N PHE A 541 -9.20 -16.14 30.68
CA PHE A 541 -10.16 -15.22 30.08
C PHE A 541 -11.61 -15.62 30.39
N LYS A 542 -12.55 -14.69 30.19
CA LYS A 542 -14.00 -14.92 30.39
C LYS A 542 -14.77 -14.52 29.14
N GLY A 543 -15.97 -15.08 28.96
CA GLY A 543 -16.80 -14.84 27.77
C GLY A 543 -16.21 -15.47 26.51
N ALA A 544 -15.95 -16.78 26.56
CA ALA A 544 -15.49 -17.58 25.43
C ALA A 544 -16.68 -17.95 24.51
N VAL A 545 -16.49 -17.87 23.20
CA VAL A 545 -17.46 -18.27 22.17
C VAL A 545 -16.74 -19.10 21.10
N GLU A 546 -17.14 -20.36 20.95
CA GLU A 546 -16.63 -21.28 19.93
C GLU A 546 -17.00 -20.79 18.51
N ARG A 547 -16.10 -20.97 17.54
CA ARG A 547 -16.16 -20.35 16.21
C ARG A 547 -16.30 -21.40 15.11
N LYS A 548 -17.46 -22.07 15.07
CA LYS A 548 -17.79 -23.10 14.06
C LYS A 548 -17.80 -22.61 12.59
N ARG A 549 -17.84 -21.29 12.36
CA ARG A 549 -17.86 -20.64 11.03
C ARG A 549 -16.75 -19.58 10.88
N GLY A 550 -15.51 -19.93 11.27
CA GLY A 550 -14.29 -19.16 10.99
C GLY A 550 -14.10 -17.81 11.69
N ILE A 551 -13.01 -17.10 11.34
CA ILE A 551 -12.43 -16.01 12.15
C ILE A 551 -13.03 -14.63 11.82
N ARG A 552 -14.27 -14.60 11.30
CA ARG A 552 -14.95 -13.38 10.80
C ARG A 552 -14.90 -12.19 11.77
N ARG A 553 -14.54 -11.02 11.25
CA ARG A 553 -14.20 -9.79 12.01
C ARG A 553 -15.30 -8.72 12.01
N LEU A 554 -16.55 -9.14 12.20
CA LEU A 554 -17.72 -8.24 12.26
C LEU A 554 -17.88 -7.30 11.05
N THR A 555 -17.64 -7.84 9.86
CA THR A 555 -18.63 -7.73 8.77
C THR A 555 -19.60 -8.92 8.92
N GLN A 556 -20.89 -8.73 8.64
CA GLN A 556 -21.94 -9.76 8.82
C GLN A 556 -22.36 -10.39 7.47
N PRO A 557 -23.38 -11.27 7.41
CA PRO A 557 -23.23 -12.72 7.29
C PRO A 557 -23.53 -13.24 5.88
N GLY A 558 -23.39 -14.56 5.67
CA GLY A 558 -23.29 -15.17 4.34
C GLY A 558 -21.82 -15.21 3.86
N VAL A 559 -21.31 -16.30 3.28
CA VAL A 559 -21.87 -17.66 3.24
C VAL A 559 -22.03 -18.25 4.66
N GLU A 560 -23.09 -19.03 4.86
CA GLU A 560 -23.21 -19.95 6.00
C GLU A 560 -23.30 -21.38 5.46
N ASP A 561 -22.84 -22.35 6.27
CA ASP A 561 -22.84 -23.79 5.97
C ASP A 561 -21.95 -24.25 4.80
N LEU A 562 -20.64 -24.08 5.00
CA LEU A 562 -19.73 -25.20 4.71
C LEU A 562 -19.97 -26.26 5.79
N ALA A 563 -20.34 -27.47 5.37
CA ALA A 563 -20.35 -28.62 6.28
C ALA A 563 -18.93 -28.85 6.82
N ILE A 564 -18.83 -29.18 8.12
CA ILE A 564 -17.65 -29.93 8.60
C ILE A 564 -17.87 -31.35 8.07
N PRO A 565 -16.92 -31.94 7.31
CA PRO A 565 -17.04 -33.33 6.88
C PRO A 565 -17.28 -34.24 8.08
N THR A 566 -18.10 -35.26 7.89
CA THR A 566 -18.27 -36.29 8.91
C THR A 566 -16.94 -37.02 9.15
N GLU A 567 -16.79 -37.62 10.33
CA GLU A 567 -15.59 -38.43 10.66
C GLU A 567 -15.40 -39.57 9.66
N GLU A 568 -16.49 -40.06 9.05
CA GLU A 568 -16.49 -41.08 7.99
C GLU A 568 -15.97 -40.53 6.65
N GLU A 569 -16.32 -39.29 6.28
CA GLU A 569 -15.80 -38.62 5.07
C GLU A 569 -14.32 -38.22 5.20
N GLU A 570 -13.90 -37.69 6.36
CA GLU A 570 -12.48 -37.40 6.60
C GLU A 570 -11.66 -38.70 6.62
N LYS A 571 -12.16 -39.77 7.24
CA LYS A 571 -11.51 -41.08 7.24
C LYS A 571 -11.41 -41.67 5.83
N ALA A 572 -12.50 -41.70 5.05
CA ALA A 572 -12.49 -42.23 3.69
C ALA A 572 -11.52 -41.44 2.78
N TRP A 573 -11.41 -40.12 2.98
CA TRP A 573 -10.40 -39.32 2.29
C TRP A 573 -8.97 -39.63 2.75
N LEU A 574 -8.73 -39.86 4.03
CA LEU A 574 -7.40 -40.26 4.54
C LEU A 574 -6.97 -41.64 4.02
N GLU A 575 -7.91 -42.60 3.91
CA GLU A 575 -7.67 -43.92 3.33
C GLU A 575 -7.35 -43.80 1.82
N ALA A 576 -8.14 -43.07 1.05
CA ALA A 576 -7.88 -42.83 -0.37
C ALA A 576 -6.66 -41.89 -0.64
N GLN A 577 -6.26 -41.06 0.33
CA GLN A 577 -4.96 -40.39 0.32
C GLN A 577 -3.82 -41.40 0.45
N ALA A 578 -3.92 -42.36 1.39
CA ALA A 578 -2.89 -43.36 1.65
C ALA A 578 -2.68 -44.31 0.46
N GLU A 579 -3.75 -44.74 -0.21
CA GLU A 579 -3.70 -45.54 -1.45
C GLU A 579 -3.21 -44.73 -2.66
N GLY A 580 -3.21 -43.40 -2.57
CA GLY A 580 -2.61 -42.49 -3.55
C GLY A 580 -3.56 -42.01 -4.65
N GLU A 581 -4.85 -42.33 -4.54
CA GLU A 581 -5.83 -42.11 -5.62
C GLU A 581 -6.32 -40.66 -5.71
N VAL A 582 -6.28 -39.89 -4.61
CA VAL A 582 -6.84 -38.53 -4.56
C VAL A 582 -5.76 -37.46 -4.35
N ASN A 583 -5.76 -36.41 -5.19
CA ASN A 583 -4.81 -35.28 -5.09
C ASN A 583 -5.30 -34.12 -4.21
N GLU A 584 -6.62 -33.99 -4.03
CA GLU A 584 -7.29 -32.86 -3.39
C GLU A 584 -8.29 -33.34 -2.33
N PHE A 585 -8.71 -32.45 -1.42
CA PHE A 585 -9.79 -32.77 -0.47
C PHE A 585 -11.13 -32.66 -1.20
N PRO A 586 -12.12 -33.55 -0.97
CA PRO A 586 -13.45 -33.39 -1.53
C PRO A 586 -14.07 -32.10 -0.99
N VAL A 587 -13.98 -31.04 -1.78
CA VAL A 587 -14.93 -29.93 -1.68
C VAL A 587 -16.28 -30.49 -2.10
N ASP A 588 -17.33 -30.11 -1.38
CA ASP A 588 -18.73 -30.48 -1.67
C ASP A 588 -18.99 -30.48 -3.20
N PRO A 589 -19.69 -31.46 -3.80
CA PRO A 589 -19.96 -31.49 -5.24
C PRO A 589 -20.55 -30.18 -5.79
N ASP A 590 -21.36 -29.45 -5.01
CA ASP A 590 -21.84 -28.11 -5.40
C ASP A 590 -20.74 -27.04 -5.22
N MET A 591 -19.80 -27.16 -4.28
CA MET A 591 -18.61 -26.29 -4.20
C MET A 591 -17.59 -26.55 -5.30
N ASP A 592 -17.29 -27.80 -5.65
CA ASP A 592 -16.40 -28.15 -6.77
C ASP A 592 -17.04 -27.74 -8.10
N ARG A 593 -18.37 -27.89 -8.23
CA ARG A 593 -19.15 -27.29 -9.31
C ARG A 593 -19.09 -25.75 -9.30
N ILE A 594 -19.23 -25.08 -8.16
CA ILE A 594 -19.10 -23.61 -8.05
C ILE A 594 -17.68 -23.16 -8.42
N ILE A 595 -16.64 -23.87 -8.01
CA ILE A 595 -15.24 -23.60 -8.39
C ILE A 595 -15.08 -23.78 -9.91
N LYS A 596 -15.69 -24.82 -10.50
CA LYS A 596 -15.65 -25.08 -11.96
C LYS A 596 -16.56 -24.14 -12.77
N GLU A 597 -17.64 -23.61 -12.21
CA GLU A 597 -18.46 -22.54 -12.82
C GLU A 597 -17.69 -21.21 -12.77
N LEU A 598 -17.13 -20.82 -11.62
CA LEU A 598 -16.26 -19.64 -11.46
C LEU A 598 -15.00 -19.70 -12.34
N ALA A 599 -14.45 -20.89 -12.60
CA ALA A 599 -13.33 -21.08 -13.51
C ALA A 599 -13.74 -21.07 -14.99
N LYS A 600 -14.94 -21.56 -15.33
CA LYS A 600 -15.49 -21.51 -16.71
C LYS A 600 -15.76 -20.08 -17.16
N ASP A 601 -16.30 -19.23 -16.29
CA ASP A 601 -16.54 -17.81 -16.60
C ASP A 601 -15.24 -17.01 -16.89
N ALA A 602 -14.07 -17.59 -16.66
CA ALA A 602 -12.76 -16.99 -16.94
C ALA A 602 -12.10 -17.45 -18.26
N LEU A 603 -12.65 -18.43 -18.98
CA LEU A 603 -12.04 -19.02 -20.19
C LEU A 603 -13.01 -19.15 -21.36
N VAL A 604 -12.58 -18.64 -22.52
CA VAL A 604 -13.30 -18.78 -23.80
C VAL A 604 -13.15 -20.21 -24.32
N GLU A 605 -14.26 -20.75 -24.86
CA GLU A 605 -14.36 -22.12 -25.41
C GLU A 605 -13.22 -22.49 -26.38
N ILE A 606 -12.66 -23.69 -26.19
CA ILE A 606 -11.87 -24.42 -27.17
C ILE A 606 -12.39 -25.88 -27.16
N GLU A 607 -12.71 -26.42 -28.34
CA GLU A 607 -13.26 -27.78 -28.49
C GLU A 607 -12.23 -28.85 -28.12
N GLU A 608 -12.67 -29.92 -27.45
CA GLU A 608 -11.84 -31.06 -27.06
C GLU A 608 -11.48 -31.96 -28.26
N HIS A 609 -10.26 -32.51 -28.25
CA HIS A 609 -9.82 -33.55 -29.19
C HIS A 609 -8.98 -34.61 -28.47
N ASP A 610 -9.47 -35.84 -28.45
CA ASP A 610 -8.79 -37.00 -27.87
C ASP A 610 -7.45 -37.32 -28.56
N ALA A 611 -6.42 -37.58 -27.76
CA ALA A 611 -5.23 -38.31 -28.16
C ALA A 611 -4.67 -39.10 -26.95
N PRO A 612 -4.30 -40.38 -27.11
CA PRO A 612 -3.99 -41.25 -25.98
C PRO A 612 -2.60 -41.00 -25.36
N ALA A 613 -2.47 -41.33 -24.08
CA ALA A 613 -1.23 -41.21 -23.32
C ALA A 613 -0.13 -42.13 -23.88
N THR A 614 1.12 -41.64 -23.90
CA THR A 614 2.31 -42.44 -24.22
C THR A 614 3.40 -42.18 -23.19
N VAL A 615 3.79 -43.23 -22.45
CA VAL A 615 4.88 -43.20 -21.47
C VAL A 615 6.23 -43.22 -22.19
N TYR A 616 7.18 -42.38 -21.78
CA TYR A 616 8.60 -42.56 -22.11
C TYR A 616 9.51 -42.33 -20.89
N THR A 617 10.35 -43.32 -20.62
CA THR A 617 11.42 -43.31 -19.62
C THR A 617 12.64 -42.56 -20.13
N ALA A 618 13.42 -41.97 -19.23
CA ALA A 618 14.66 -41.27 -19.59
C ALA A 618 15.84 -42.23 -19.81
N THR A 619 16.69 -41.92 -20.79
CA THR A 619 18.09 -42.39 -20.88
C THR A 619 18.99 -41.24 -21.33
N SER A 620 20.28 -41.33 -20.96
CA SER A 620 21.35 -40.40 -21.29
C SER A 620 21.77 -40.46 -22.77
N ASP A 621 22.36 -39.39 -23.32
CA ASP A 621 23.78 -39.39 -23.74
C ASP A 621 24.26 -38.09 -24.45
N TYR A 622 25.59 -37.91 -24.43
CA TYR A 622 26.42 -36.88 -25.08
C TYR A 622 27.05 -37.54 -26.35
N VAL A 623 27.59 -36.91 -27.41
CA VAL A 623 28.63 -35.86 -27.53
C VAL A 623 28.41 -35.04 -28.87
N PRO A 624 29.36 -34.51 -29.70
CA PRO A 624 29.27 -33.11 -30.14
C PRO A 624 29.16 -32.87 -31.68
N GLU A 625 29.48 -31.64 -32.09
CA GLU A 625 29.43 -31.08 -33.45
C GLU A 625 30.41 -31.72 -34.47
N GLU A 626 30.02 -31.82 -35.76
CA GLU A 626 30.60 -31.00 -36.85
C GLU A 626 30.07 -31.35 -38.28
N GLN A 627 30.43 -30.50 -39.24
CA GLN A 627 30.44 -30.66 -40.71
C GLN A 627 29.15 -30.42 -41.53
N ILE A 628 29.39 -29.99 -42.79
CA ILE A 628 28.45 -29.32 -43.71
C ILE A 628 28.26 -30.16 -44.97
N PHE A 629 27.03 -30.28 -45.48
CA PHE A 629 26.79 -30.53 -46.91
C PHE A 629 25.50 -29.83 -47.40
N GLU A 630 25.58 -29.20 -48.57
CA GLU A 630 24.45 -28.53 -49.24
C GLU A 630 23.70 -29.45 -50.22
N LEU A 631 22.64 -28.88 -50.84
CA LEU A 631 21.88 -29.33 -52.03
C LEU A 631 20.57 -30.13 -51.75
N PRO A 632 19.55 -30.04 -52.64
CA PRO A 632 19.14 -28.87 -53.44
C PRO A 632 17.63 -28.56 -53.32
N LYS A 633 17.25 -27.28 -53.47
CA LYS A 633 15.84 -26.84 -53.39
C LYS A 633 15.01 -27.26 -54.61
N LYS A 634 14.12 -28.26 -54.46
CA LYS A 634 12.97 -28.48 -55.36
C LYS A 634 11.67 -28.06 -54.69
N ARG A 635 10.97 -27.08 -55.27
CA ARG A 635 9.60 -26.70 -54.88
C ARG A 635 8.65 -27.88 -55.11
N LYS A 636 7.86 -28.25 -54.10
CA LYS A 636 6.65 -29.06 -54.23
C LYS A 636 5.43 -28.21 -53.89
N GLU A 637 4.33 -28.45 -54.59
CA GLU A 637 3.06 -27.77 -54.34
C GLU A 637 2.38 -28.31 -53.05
N PRO A 638 1.67 -27.46 -52.29
CA PRO A 638 1.13 -27.84 -50.99
C PRO A 638 -0.14 -28.70 -51.12
N LYS A 639 -0.03 -30.00 -50.81
CA LYS A 639 -1.13 -30.98 -50.92
C LYS A 639 -2.12 -31.02 -49.73
N THR A 640 -2.20 -29.99 -48.89
CA THR A 640 -2.97 -30.04 -47.62
C THR A 640 -4.15 -29.08 -47.57
N GLU A 641 -5.22 -29.50 -46.88
CA GLU A 641 -6.48 -28.76 -46.74
C GLU A 641 -6.30 -27.38 -46.09
N ALA A 642 -5.36 -27.27 -45.15
CA ALA A 642 -4.97 -26.01 -44.51
C ALA A 642 -4.38 -24.98 -45.51
N ALA A 643 -3.69 -25.44 -46.57
CA ALA A 643 -3.17 -24.55 -47.61
C ALA A 643 -4.30 -23.99 -48.48
N LYS A 644 -5.29 -24.82 -48.84
CA LYS A 644 -6.53 -24.37 -49.54
C LYS A 644 -7.30 -23.34 -48.70
N LYS A 645 -7.51 -23.62 -47.40
CA LYS A 645 -8.17 -22.68 -46.47
C LYS A 645 -7.43 -21.33 -46.39
N ARG A 646 -6.09 -21.34 -46.31
CA ARG A 646 -5.27 -20.11 -46.32
C ARG A 646 -5.34 -19.35 -47.66
N ALA A 647 -5.41 -20.04 -48.79
CA ALA A 647 -5.58 -19.41 -50.11
C ALA A 647 -6.94 -18.68 -50.21
N ALA A 648 -8.05 -19.37 -49.91
CA ALA A 648 -9.39 -18.79 -49.92
C ALA A 648 -9.55 -17.62 -48.93
N GLN A 649 -8.85 -17.64 -47.79
CA GLN A 649 -8.86 -16.55 -46.81
C GLN A 649 -8.03 -15.33 -47.27
N LYS A 650 -6.98 -15.53 -48.09
CA LYS A 650 -6.26 -14.44 -48.77
C LYS A 650 -7.13 -13.81 -49.85
N GLU A 651 -7.77 -14.63 -50.67
CA GLU A 651 -8.65 -14.19 -51.77
C GLU A 651 -9.84 -13.37 -51.25
N LYS A 652 -10.51 -13.82 -50.18
CA LYS A 652 -11.54 -13.02 -49.48
C LYS A 652 -11.03 -11.69 -48.93
N ARG A 653 -9.76 -11.61 -48.49
CA ARG A 653 -9.14 -10.34 -48.04
C ARG A 653 -8.82 -9.40 -49.20
N GLU A 654 -8.39 -9.92 -50.34
CA GLU A 654 -8.10 -9.12 -51.54
C GLU A 654 -9.41 -8.58 -52.15
N ALA A 655 -10.45 -9.41 -52.29
CA ALA A 655 -11.78 -8.97 -52.71
C ALA A 655 -12.40 -7.91 -51.76
N ALA A 656 -12.21 -8.05 -50.43
CA ALA A 656 -12.66 -7.04 -49.47
C ALA A 656 -11.88 -5.71 -49.58
N ARG A 657 -10.61 -5.75 -49.98
CA ARG A 657 -9.76 -4.57 -50.21
C ARG A 657 -10.16 -3.86 -51.51
N GLU A 658 -10.41 -4.61 -52.57
CA GLU A 658 -10.90 -4.09 -53.85
C GLU A 658 -12.29 -3.46 -53.70
N ARG A 659 -13.22 -4.11 -52.98
CA ARG A 659 -14.54 -3.57 -52.67
C ARG A 659 -14.46 -2.28 -51.84
N LYS A 660 -13.45 -2.13 -50.97
CA LYS A 660 -13.16 -0.86 -50.26
C LYS A 660 -12.56 0.22 -51.17
N SER A 661 -11.78 -0.11 -52.20
CA SER A 661 -11.36 0.87 -53.20
C SER A 661 -12.58 1.36 -53.98
N LYS A 662 -13.35 0.46 -54.58
CA LYS A 662 -14.55 0.80 -55.37
C LYS A 662 -15.58 1.61 -54.58
N LEU A 663 -15.70 1.41 -53.25
CA LEU A 663 -16.53 2.24 -52.36
C LEU A 663 -15.93 3.60 -51.97
N ARG A 664 -14.61 3.80 -52.08
CA ARG A 664 -13.95 5.10 -51.93
C ARG A 664 -14.00 5.88 -53.24
N ASP A 665 -13.77 5.20 -54.35
CA ASP A 665 -13.69 5.80 -55.68
C ASP A 665 -15.12 6.20 -56.14
N ALA A 666 -16.15 5.40 -55.85
CA ALA A 666 -17.57 5.80 -55.99
C ALA A 666 -18.07 6.81 -54.92
N ARG A 667 -17.18 7.35 -54.07
CA ARG A 667 -17.48 8.43 -53.13
C ARG A 667 -16.91 9.77 -53.59
N THR A 668 -15.87 9.79 -54.43
CA THR A 668 -15.39 11.00 -55.11
C THR A 668 -16.42 11.53 -56.11
N ASP A 669 -17.03 10.65 -56.91
CA ASP A 669 -18.07 10.99 -57.91
C ASP A 669 -19.36 11.59 -57.31
N LYS A 670 -19.50 11.56 -55.98
CA LYS A 670 -20.63 12.18 -55.24
C LYS A 670 -20.30 13.52 -54.59
N VAL A 671 -19.08 14.04 -54.75
CA VAL A 671 -18.71 15.39 -54.29
C VAL A 671 -19.11 16.44 -55.33
N GLU A 672 -18.87 16.19 -56.63
CA GLU A 672 -19.20 17.11 -57.72
C GLU A 672 -20.73 17.27 -57.98
N LEU A 673 -21.56 16.44 -57.35
CA LEU A 673 -23.03 16.55 -57.38
C LEU A 673 -23.64 17.22 -56.13
N ALA A 674 -22.81 17.64 -55.16
CA ALA A 674 -23.27 18.26 -53.91
C ALA A 674 -23.15 19.80 -53.89
N GLU A 675 -22.63 20.43 -54.94
CA GLU A 675 -22.50 21.89 -55.06
C GLU A 675 -23.65 22.56 -55.83
N ALA A 676 -24.61 21.78 -56.36
CA ALA A 676 -25.75 22.29 -57.13
C ALA A 676 -26.92 22.79 -56.26
N ASP A 677 -27.26 22.08 -55.17
CA ASP A 677 -28.44 22.37 -54.32
C ASP A 677 -28.17 23.48 -53.27
N ARG A 678 -27.52 24.58 -53.70
CA ARG A 678 -27.33 25.79 -52.88
C ARG A 678 -28.09 27.02 -53.37
N PHE A 679 -29.08 26.78 -54.24
CA PHE A 679 -30.14 27.71 -54.63
C PHE A 679 -31.51 27.21 -54.12
N PHE A 680 -32.49 28.10 -54.00
CA PHE A 680 -33.82 27.84 -53.40
C PHE A 680 -33.82 27.44 -51.90
N TYR A 681 -33.56 28.41 -51.03
CA TYR A 681 -34.70 29.17 -50.46
C TYR A 681 -34.20 30.47 -49.81
N ARG A 682 -34.44 31.58 -50.49
CA ARG A 682 -34.34 32.93 -49.92
C ARG A 682 -35.41 33.80 -50.55
N ASP A 683 -36.51 33.98 -49.82
CA ASP A 683 -37.40 35.15 -49.76
C ASP A 683 -38.65 34.77 -48.93
N ALA A 684 -39.25 35.76 -48.25
CA ALA A 684 -40.23 35.66 -47.15
C ALA A 684 -39.70 34.91 -45.89
N ASP A 685 -39.68 35.46 -44.67
CA ASP A 685 -40.33 36.68 -44.14
C ASP A 685 -39.36 37.63 -43.41
N THR A 686 -39.19 38.86 -43.93
CA THR A 686 -38.50 39.96 -43.25
C THR A 686 -39.49 41.09 -42.95
N ALA A 687 -40.35 40.90 -41.95
CA ALA A 687 -41.35 41.90 -41.53
C ALA A 687 -41.37 42.20 -40.02
N THR A 688 -41.01 41.24 -39.16
CA THR A 688 -41.34 41.30 -37.70
C THR A 688 -40.14 41.50 -36.77
N ILE A 689 -38.91 41.63 -37.29
CA ILE A 689 -37.70 41.86 -36.47
C ILE A 689 -36.96 43.13 -36.94
N ARG A 690 -37.66 44.28 -36.83
CA ARG A 690 -37.11 45.64 -36.97
C ARG A 690 -37.86 46.64 -36.07
N ALA A 691 -38.04 46.28 -34.79
CA ALA A 691 -38.74 47.13 -33.82
C ALA A 691 -38.37 46.83 -32.35
N PHE A 692 -37.09 46.62 -31.99
CA PHE A 692 -36.66 46.65 -30.58
C PHE A 692 -35.15 46.89 -30.34
N GLU A 693 -34.51 47.73 -31.16
CA GLU A 693 -33.10 48.09 -30.99
C GLU A 693 -32.86 49.53 -31.47
N ALA A 694 -33.44 50.49 -30.74
CA ALA A 694 -33.44 51.91 -31.09
C ALA A 694 -33.59 52.84 -29.87
N ASP A 695 -32.95 52.53 -28.75
CA ASP A 695 -32.58 53.51 -27.71
C ASP A 695 -31.58 52.90 -26.72
N HIS A 696 -30.47 53.62 -26.47
CA HIS A 696 -29.65 53.74 -25.25
C HIS A 696 -28.24 54.25 -25.67
N PRO A 697 -27.73 55.35 -25.07
CA PRO A 697 -26.54 56.05 -25.57
C PRO A 697 -25.20 55.39 -25.18
N GLU A 698 -24.15 55.80 -25.89
CA GLU A 698 -22.79 55.25 -25.76
C GLU A 698 -21.98 55.77 -24.55
N ASN A 699 -20.98 54.96 -24.15
CA ASN A 699 -19.66 55.40 -23.65
C ASN A 699 -19.59 56.46 -22.51
N GLU A 700 -19.57 56.00 -21.25
CA GLU A 700 -18.75 56.62 -20.20
C GLU A 700 -17.71 55.63 -19.66
N PRO A 701 -16.45 56.04 -19.41
CA PRO A 701 -15.39 55.17 -18.91
C PRO A 701 -15.47 54.97 -17.39
N VAL A 702 -15.39 53.72 -16.94
CA VAL A 702 -15.31 53.34 -15.52
C VAL A 702 -14.04 53.92 -14.88
N ARG A 703 -14.19 54.70 -13.81
CA ARG A 703 -13.06 55.21 -13.01
C ARG A 703 -12.54 54.13 -12.05
N PRO A 704 -11.26 54.16 -11.64
CA PRO A 704 -10.74 53.28 -10.59
C PRO A 704 -11.48 53.43 -9.26
N LEU A 705 -11.54 52.35 -8.49
CA LEU A 705 -11.98 52.36 -7.09
C LEU A 705 -10.79 52.69 -6.17
N ASP A 706 -10.48 53.98 -6.05
CA ASP A 706 -9.73 54.59 -4.95
C ASP A 706 -10.04 56.10 -4.90
N GLU A 707 -9.79 56.74 -3.75
CA GLU A 707 -10.00 58.18 -3.44
C GLU A 707 -11.46 58.69 -3.25
N MET A 708 -11.93 58.70 -1.99
CA MET A 708 -12.85 59.67 -1.34
C MET A 708 -13.15 59.17 0.10
N ASP A 709 -13.34 59.97 1.16
CA ASP A 709 -12.81 61.30 1.57
C ASP A 709 -13.03 61.39 3.11
N PRO A 710 -12.07 61.79 3.98
CA PRO A 710 -12.10 61.38 5.40
C PRO A 710 -12.88 62.31 6.35
N GLU A 711 -14.05 62.84 5.97
CA GLU A 711 -14.74 63.92 6.70
C GLU A 711 -16.09 63.57 7.38
N LEU A 712 -16.37 62.28 7.66
CA LEU A 712 -17.55 61.87 8.46
C LEU A 712 -17.18 61.25 9.82
N ARG A 713 -16.54 62.06 10.67
CA ARG A 713 -16.22 61.70 12.07
C ARG A 713 -16.78 62.76 13.04
N ASN A 714 -17.59 62.30 14.00
CA ASN A 714 -18.13 63.05 15.15
C ASN A 714 -19.17 64.17 14.89
N MET A 715 -20.46 63.81 14.92
CA MET A 715 -21.49 64.52 15.72
C MET A 715 -22.43 63.49 16.36
N GLY A 716 -23.16 63.83 17.42
CA GLY A 716 -24.11 62.90 18.03
C GLY A 716 -24.85 63.40 19.28
N ALA A 717 -25.49 62.44 19.97
CA ALA A 717 -26.29 62.55 21.21
C ALA A 717 -27.71 63.14 21.10
N ALA A 718 -28.52 62.86 22.14
CA ALA A 718 -29.95 63.18 22.34
C ALA A 718 -30.92 62.44 21.37
N LEU A 719 -32.06 61.84 21.76
CA LEU A 719 -32.72 61.49 23.04
C LEU A 719 -33.17 60.00 22.91
N GLY A 720 -33.66 59.21 23.87
CA GLY A 720 -34.08 59.33 25.27
C GLY A 720 -34.92 58.08 25.61
N ARG A 721 -34.61 57.34 26.69
CA ARG A 721 -35.28 56.06 27.07
C ARG A 721 -36.31 56.22 28.20
N PRO A 722 -37.28 55.29 28.28
CA PRO A 722 -37.45 54.46 29.49
C PRO A 722 -37.27 52.96 29.14
N LYS A 723 -36.49 52.11 29.84
CA LYS A 723 -36.28 51.82 31.28
C LYS A 723 -37.46 51.14 31.99
N ARG A 724 -37.39 49.80 32.14
CA ARG A 724 -36.97 49.07 33.37
C ARG A 724 -36.11 47.87 32.89
N ARG A 725 -34.91 47.54 33.41
CA ARG A 725 -34.46 47.14 34.77
C ARG A 725 -35.21 45.90 35.30
N GLY A 726 -34.57 44.81 35.71
CA GLY A 726 -33.13 44.41 35.82
C GLY A 726 -33.06 43.10 36.63
N GLN A 727 -31.95 42.43 36.97
CA GLN A 727 -30.47 42.48 36.76
C GLN A 727 -30.00 41.00 36.58
N GLY A 728 -28.79 40.58 36.19
CA GLY A 728 -27.42 41.11 36.31
C GLY A 728 -26.62 40.26 37.33
N PHE A 729 -25.31 39.98 37.21
CA PHE A 729 -24.27 40.45 36.28
C PHE A 729 -23.13 39.39 36.09
N PRO A 730 -22.25 39.52 35.05
CA PRO A 730 -21.16 38.58 34.74
C PRO A 730 -19.75 39.26 34.71
N PHE A 731 -18.76 38.59 34.09
CA PHE A 731 -17.39 39.07 33.77
C PHE A 731 -16.40 39.13 34.97
N ASN A 732 -15.07 39.02 34.80
CA ASN A 732 -14.28 39.72 33.76
C ASN A 732 -12.97 39.04 33.28
N THR A 733 -12.47 39.53 32.14
CA THR A 733 -11.15 39.30 31.54
C THR A 733 -10.31 40.59 31.60
N TYR A 734 -9.00 40.50 31.81
CA TYR A 734 -8.09 41.65 31.70
C TYR A 734 -6.72 41.28 31.12
N GLY A 735 -6.07 42.27 30.48
CA GLY A 735 -4.67 42.23 30.06
C GLY A 735 -4.13 43.64 29.79
N ARG A 736 -2.80 43.79 29.89
CA ARG A 736 -1.91 44.90 29.47
C ARG A 736 -0.51 44.29 29.37
N GLU A 737 0.31 44.46 28.32
CA GLU A 737 0.87 45.68 27.67
C GLU A 737 1.96 46.39 28.50
N LEU A 738 3.21 46.39 28.01
CA LEU A 738 3.95 47.55 27.45
C LEU A 738 5.44 47.21 27.13
N HIS A 739 5.95 47.69 25.98
CA HIS A 739 7.30 48.23 25.61
C HIS A 739 8.57 47.91 26.47
N THR A 740 9.83 47.82 25.99
CA THR A 740 10.56 47.95 24.70
C THR A 740 11.97 47.34 24.88
N SER A 741 12.74 46.88 23.89
CA SER A 741 13.57 47.68 22.96
C SER A 741 14.29 46.80 21.90
N ALA A 742 14.97 47.39 20.91
CA ALA A 742 15.46 46.69 19.71
C ALA A 742 16.93 46.23 19.72
N ARG A 743 17.24 45.15 18.97
CA ARG A 743 18.16 45.17 17.79
C ARG A 743 18.31 43.80 17.09
N GLY A 744 18.19 43.82 15.76
CA GLY A 744 19.00 43.05 14.80
C GLY A 744 18.95 41.52 14.80
N LEU A 745 18.14 40.94 13.89
CA LEU A 745 18.60 40.03 12.81
C LEU A 745 17.43 39.71 11.87
N HIS A 746 17.53 40.08 10.60
CA HIS A 746 16.50 39.76 9.59
C HIS A 746 16.71 38.35 9.00
N THR A 747 16.10 37.34 9.62
CA THR A 747 15.87 36.05 8.95
C THR A 747 14.63 36.16 8.06
N SER A 748 14.81 36.16 6.73
CA SER A 748 13.67 36.08 5.82
C SER A 748 13.04 34.68 5.91
N ALA A 749 11.76 34.63 6.27
CA ALA A 749 11.02 33.37 6.33
C ALA A 749 10.89 32.77 4.92
N ARG A 750 11.53 31.61 4.69
CA ARG A 750 11.44 30.90 3.40
C ARG A 750 10.01 30.40 3.18
N ALA A 751 9.31 31.00 2.23
CA ALA A 751 8.08 30.42 1.69
C ALA A 751 8.44 29.17 0.86
N LEU A 752 8.19 27.98 1.41
CA LEU A 752 8.32 26.72 0.66
C LEU A 752 7.18 26.62 -0.37
N SER A 753 7.52 26.58 -1.66
CA SER A 753 6.56 26.47 -2.76
C SER A 753 5.71 25.18 -2.75
N VAL A 754 6.18 24.15 -2.03
CA VAL A 754 5.54 22.82 -1.92
C VAL A 754 4.63 22.72 -0.69
N ALA A 755 4.74 23.64 0.26
CA ALA A 755 3.86 23.68 1.43
C ALA A 755 2.60 24.52 1.10
N PRO A 756 1.38 23.98 1.27
CA PRO A 756 0.23 24.83 1.52
C PRO A 756 0.57 25.69 2.74
N GLY A 757 0.68 27.01 2.54
CA GLY A 757 1.14 27.92 3.58
C GLY A 757 0.34 27.75 4.87
N ALA A 758 0.98 27.92 6.03
CA ALA A 758 0.44 27.58 7.35
C ALA A 758 -0.70 28.51 7.80
N THR A 759 -1.81 28.48 7.07
CA THR A 759 -3.06 29.12 7.41
C THR A 759 -3.68 28.41 8.59
N GLY A 760 -3.73 29.11 9.73
CA GLY A 760 -4.32 28.59 10.97
C GLY A 760 -5.78 28.21 10.74
N SER A 761 -6.13 26.96 11.06
CA SER A 761 -7.36 26.27 10.70
C SER A 761 -7.55 26.05 9.18
N ALA A 762 -7.92 24.81 8.82
CA ALA A 762 -8.68 24.62 7.59
C ALA A 762 -9.98 25.42 7.74
N GLN A 763 -10.17 26.44 6.89
CA GLN A 763 -11.39 27.24 6.89
C GLN A 763 -12.58 26.29 6.70
N LYS A 764 -13.37 26.08 7.77
CA LYS A 764 -14.65 25.39 7.66
C LYS A 764 -15.49 26.17 6.67
N SER A 765 -16.00 25.49 5.64
CA SER A 765 -16.96 26.09 4.72
C SER A 765 -18.14 26.63 5.54
N SER A 766 -18.54 27.88 5.27
CA SER A 766 -19.76 28.46 5.84
C SER A 766 -21.02 27.71 5.39
N ARG A 767 -20.95 27.05 4.21
CA ARG A 767 -21.99 26.14 3.72
C ARG A 767 -22.03 24.84 4.55
N PRO A 768 -23.21 24.41 5.03
CA PRO A 768 -23.41 23.10 5.63
C PRO A 768 -23.02 21.95 4.69
N LYS A 769 -22.72 20.78 5.26
CA LYS A 769 -22.47 19.55 4.50
C LYS A 769 -23.73 19.14 3.74
N VAL A 770 -23.61 18.96 2.43
CA VAL A 770 -24.65 18.39 1.55
C VAL A 770 -24.85 16.92 1.90
N THR A 771 -26.10 16.49 1.93
CA THR A 771 -26.57 15.15 2.33
C THR A 771 -27.67 14.68 1.38
N VAL A 772 -28.01 13.38 1.44
CA VAL A 772 -29.14 12.82 0.68
C VAL A 772 -30.44 13.61 0.91
N SER A 773 -30.74 14.01 2.15
CA SER A 773 -31.96 14.77 2.45
C SER A 773 -31.94 16.21 1.94
N SER A 774 -30.78 16.87 1.86
CA SER A 774 -30.70 18.20 1.21
C SER A 774 -30.82 18.10 -0.31
N LEU A 775 -30.27 17.06 -0.92
CA LEU A 775 -30.40 16.81 -2.37
C LEU A 775 -31.86 16.49 -2.75
N GLN A 776 -32.57 15.71 -1.92
CA GLN A 776 -34.00 15.48 -2.08
C GLN A 776 -34.80 16.79 -1.94
N ALA A 777 -34.49 17.62 -0.92
CA ALA A 777 -35.16 18.91 -0.74
C ALA A 777 -34.91 19.90 -1.88
N GLN A 778 -33.71 19.90 -2.50
CA GLN A 778 -33.44 20.66 -3.73
C GLN A 778 -34.31 20.18 -4.89
N HIS A 779 -34.38 18.86 -5.12
CA HIS A 779 -35.23 18.28 -6.16
C HIS A 779 -36.71 18.59 -5.97
N GLU A 780 -37.23 18.51 -4.74
CA GLU A 780 -38.63 18.85 -4.39
C GLU A 780 -38.93 20.35 -4.54
N ALA A 781 -37.93 21.22 -4.32
CA ALA A 781 -38.02 22.66 -4.57
C ALA A 781 -37.83 23.06 -6.04
N GLY A 782 -37.37 22.14 -6.91
CA GLY A 782 -36.98 22.44 -8.28
C GLY A 782 -35.63 23.16 -8.43
N ASP A 783 -34.79 23.15 -7.40
CA ASP A 783 -33.44 23.72 -7.39
C ASP A 783 -32.45 22.76 -8.10
N PRO A 784 -31.81 23.13 -9.24
CA PRO A 784 -31.03 22.20 -10.03
C PRO A 784 -29.71 21.75 -9.35
N ILE A 785 -29.60 20.46 -9.06
CA ILE A 785 -28.44 19.88 -8.37
C ILE A 785 -27.18 19.97 -9.26
N THR A 786 -26.10 20.54 -8.71
CA THR A 786 -24.81 20.67 -9.40
C THR A 786 -23.86 19.53 -9.06
N MET A 787 -23.27 18.91 -10.08
CA MET A 787 -22.34 17.79 -9.91
C MET A 787 -21.14 17.92 -10.85
N LEU A 788 -19.92 17.69 -10.34
CA LEU A 788 -18.68 17.65 -11.13
C LEU A 788 -17.83 16.46 -10.69
N THR A 789 -17.01 15.92 -11.59
CA THR A 789 -15.98 14.98 -11.16
C THR A 789 -14.85 15.68 -10.38
N ALA A 790 -14.16 14.92 -9.54
CA ALA A 790 -12.93 15.34 -8.86
C ALA A 790 -12.07 14.11 -8.63
N TYR A 791 -10.75 14.27 -8.71
CA TYR A 791 -9.80 13.15 -8.67
C TYR A 791 -8.64 13.36 -7.69
N ASP A 792 -8.43 14.58 -7.22
CA ASP A 792 -7.36 14.95 -6.30
C ASP A 792 -7.81 16.04 -5.32
N PHE A 793 -6.89 16.47 -4.45
CA PHE A 793 -7.17 17.53 -3.48
C PHE A 793 -7.44 18.91 -4.14
N PRO A 794 -6.63 19.40 -5.11
CA PRO A 794 -6.89 20.66 -5.82
C PRO A 794 -8.26 20.71 -6.52
N THR A 795 -8.62 19.69 -7.31
CA THR A 795 -9.91 19.63 -8.03
C THR A 795 -11.08 19.58 -7.06
N ALA A 796 -11.00 18.79 -5.98
CA ALA A 796 -12.02 18.74 -4.95
C ALA A 796 -12.19 20.08 -4.20
N LEU A 797 -11.08 20.74 -3.88
CA LEU A 797 -11.08 22.06 -3.21
C LEU A 797 -11.64 23.16 -4.11
N LEU A 798 -11.37 23.11 -5.43
CA LEU A 798 -11.96 24.01 -6.41
C LEU A 798 -13.48 23.83 -6.47
N SER A 799 -13.95 22.60 -6.67
CA SER A 799 -15.39 22.28 -6.72
C SER A 799 -16.13 22.63 -5.43
N SER A 800 -15.56 22.31 -4.25
CA SER A 800 -16.18 22.68 -2.97
C SER A 800 -16.20 24.19 -2.72
N ARG A 801 -15.28 24.97 -3.30
CA ARG A 801 -15.27 26.44 -3.20
C ARG A 801 -16.22 27.10 -4.20
N ALA A 802 -16.42 26.49 -5.36
CA ALA A 802 -17.42 26.90 -6.35
C ALA A 802 -18.86 26.58 -5.91
N GLY A 803 -19.06 25.83 -4.83
CA GLY A 803 -20.37 25.49 -4.28
C GLY A 803 -21.01 24.23 -4.89
N VAL A 804 -20.25 23.40 -5.62
CA VAL A 804 -20.75 22.17 -6.25
C VAL A 804 -21.40 21.25 -5.20
N ASP A 805 -22.60 20.74 -5.46
CA ASP A 805 -23.37 19.95 -4.48
C ASP A 805 -22.82 18.53 -4.33
N ILE A 806 -22.52 17.87 -5.45
CA ILE A 806 -21.97 16.51 -5.49
C ILE A 806 -20.60 16.51 -6.20
N VAL A 807 -19.57 15.97 -5.56
CA VAL A 807 -18.27 15.71 -6.20
C VAL A 807 -18.09 14.21 -6.44
N LEU A 808 -17.80 13.83 -7.69
CA LEU A 808 -17.70 12.43 -8.14
C LEU A 808 -16.26 12.00 -8.39
N VAL A 809 -15.79 11.03 -7.61
CA VAL A 809 -14.60 10.21 -7.93
C VAL A 809 -15.00 9.17 -8.97
N GLY A 810 -15.10 9.62 -10.23
CA GLY A 810 -15.61 8.84 -11.36
C GLY A 810 -14.56 7.92 -12.00
N ASP A 811 -14.97 6.77 -12.54
CA ASP A 811 -14.08 5.83 -13.22
C ASP A 811 -13.36 6.43 -14.44
N SER A 812 -13.95 7.46 -15.05
CA SER A 812 -13.34 8.41 -16.01
C SER A 812 -11.93 8.91 -15.64
N MET A 813 -11.54 8.87 -14.35
CA MET A 813 -10.15 9.10 -13.90
C MET A 813 -9.14 8.23 -14.66
N ALA A 814 -9.54 7.01 -15.05
CA ALA A 814 -8.76 6.09 -15.85
C ALA A 814 -8.23 6.75 -17.14
N GLN A 815 -9.08 7.52 -17.81
CA GLN A 815 -8.72 8.19 -19.05
C GLN A 815 -8.07 9.56 -18.77
N VAL A 816 -8.72 10.41 -17.96
CA VAL A 816 -8.32 11.82 -17.81
C VAL A 816 -7.24 12.09 -16.75
N CYS A 817 -6.87 11.09 -15.94
CA CYS A 817 -5.78 11.19 -14.96
C CYS A 817 -4.71 10.09 -15.13
N LEU A 818 -5.09 8.87 -15.52
CA LEU A 818 -4.17 7.72 -15.63
C LEU A 818 -3.75 7.40 -17.08
N GLY A 819 -4.42 7.97 -18.09
CA GLY A 819 -4.06 7.80 -19.50
C GLY A 819 -4.41 6.44 -20.11
N TYR A 820 -5.35 5.69 -19.52
CA TYR A 820 -5.88 4.44 -20.09
C TYR A 820 -6.87 4.71 -21.23
N ASP A 821 -6.94 3.83 -22.22
CA ASP A 821 -7.89 3.94 -23.35
C ASP A 821 -9.37 3.75 -22.94
N SER A 822 -9.64 3.19 -21.76
CA SER A 822 -10.99 2.91 -21.24
C SER A 822 -11.00 2.88 -19.70
N THR A 823 -12.17 2.81 -19.07
CA THR A 823 -12.31 2.77 -17.60
C THR A 823 -12.17 1.36 -16.99
N VAL A 824 -12.26 0.31 -17.82
CA VAL A 824 -12.16 -1.11 -17.42
C VAL A 824 -10.88 -1.49 -16.63
N PRO A 825 -9.67 -0.94 -16.90
CA PRO A 825 -8.46 -1.31 -16.17
C PRO A 825 -8.38 -0.79 -14.72
N LEU A 826 -9.31 0.09 -14.31
CA LEU A 826 -9.25 0.78 -13.02
C LEU A 826 -9.53 -0.17 -11.85
N THR A 827 -8.67 -0.20 -10.83
CA THR A 827 -8.85 -1.07 -9.67
C THR A 827 -9.59 -0.40 -8.52
N LEU A 828 -10.11 -1.22 -7.60
CA LEU A 828 -10.68 -0.74 -6.33
C LEU A 828 -9.65 0.00 -5.46
N ASP A 829 -8.35 -0.32 -5.60
CA ASP A 829 -7.27 0.38 -4.90
C ASP A 829 -7.02 1.78 -5.47
N ASP A 830 -7.16 1.96 -6.79
CA ASP A 830 -7.05 3.28 -7.45
C ASP A 830 -8.23 4.18 -7.04
N VAL A 831 -9.46 3.66 -7.11
CA VAL A 831 -10.66 4.38 -6.67
C VAL A 831 -10.52 4.80 -5.20
N VAL A 832 -10.19 3.87 -4.30
CA VAL A 832 -9.96 4.20 -2.87
C VAL A 832 -8.77 5.15 -2.68
N TYR A 833 -7.74 5.10 -3.52
CA TYR A 833 -6.65 6.07 -3.48
C TYR A 833 -7.15 7.49 -3.79
N HIS A 834 -7.86 7.66 -4.90
CA HIS A 834 -8.38 8.94 -5.36
C HIS A 834 -9.49 9.49 -4.43
N THR A 835 -10.39 8.64 -3.90
CA THR A 835 -11.39 9.07 -2.90
C THR A 835 -10.73 9.70 -1.68
N ARG A 836 -9.64 9.13 -1.14
CA ARG A 836 -8.90 9.70 0.01
C ARG A 836 -8.13 10.99 -0.32
N ALA A 837 -7.95 11.32 -1.59
CA ALA A 837 -7.39 12.61 -2.00
C ALA A 837 -8.50 13.67 -2.06
N VAL A 838 -9.59 13.34 -2.74
CA VAL A 838 -10.79 14.19 -2.90
C VAL A 838 -11.46 14.49 -1.55
N ALA A 839 -11.60 13.50 -0.66
CA ALA A 839 -12.20 13.66 0.67
C ALA A 839 -11.53 14.73 1.55
N ARG A 840 -10.28 15.12 1.25
CA ARG A 840 -9.58 16.21 1.97
C ARG A 840 -9.93 17.60 1.44
N GLY A 841 -10.38 17.70 0.18
CA GLY A 841 -10.76 18.96 -0.47
C GLY A 841 -12.26 19.16 -0.62
N ALA A 842 -13.06 18.08 -0.60
CA ALA A 842 -14.50 18.07 -0.88
C ALA A 842 -15.36 18.92 0.07
N GLY A 843 -14.85 19.26 1.27
CA GLY A 843 -15.44 20.28 2.15
C GLY A 843 -16.94 20.06 2.46
N SER A 844 -17.79 20.89 1.86
CA SER A 844 -19.26 20.82 2.03
C SER A 844 -19.97 19.90 1.04
N SER A 845 -19.35 19.57 -0.10
CA SER A 845 -19.96 18.76 -1.15
C SER A 845 -20.17 17.31 -0.72
N PHE A 846 -21.20 16.66 -1.23
CA PHE A 846 -21.43 15.22 -1.07
C PHE A 846 -20.44 14.45 -1.94
N LEU A 847 -19.65 13.56 -1.35
CA LEU A 847 -18.63 12.79 -2.05
C LEU A 847 -19.17 11.45 -2.52
N LEU A 848 -19.45 11.37 -3.83
CA LEU A 848 -19.82 10.14 -4.51
C LEU A 848 -18.55 9.46 -5.05
N ALA A 849 -18.38 8.16 -4.80
CA ALA A 849 -17.29 7.38 -5.40
C ALA A 849 -17.83 6.30 -6.32
N ASP A 850 -17.17 6.10 -7.45
CA ASP A 850 -17.65 5.21 -8.51
C ASP A 850 -17.09 3.80 -8.36
N MET A 851 -17.96 2.79 -8.40
CA MET A 851 -17.54 1.40 -8.27
C MET A 851 -16.90 0.96 -9.59
N PRO A 852 -15.64 0.49 -9.57
CA PRO A 852 -14.96 0.07 -10.78
C PRO A 852 -15.56 -1.22 -11.34
N PHE A 853 -15.23 -1.50 -12.60
CA PHE A 853 -15.68 -2.70 -13.31
C PHE A 853 -15.36 -3.99 -12.54
N GLY A 854 -16.20 -5.01 -12.72
CA GLY A 854 -16.07 -6.33 -12.08
C GLY A 854 -16.80 -6.49 -10.74
N TYR A 855 -17.04 -5.40 -9.99
CA TYR A 855 -17.71 -5.48 -8.67
C TYR A 855 -19.23 -5.32 -8.73
N VAL A 856 -19.76 -4.82 -9.85
CA VAL A 856 -21.18 -4.45 -10.01
C VAL A 856 -22.04 -5.60 -10.57
N ALA A 857 -21.46 -6.50 -11.36
CA ALA A 857 -22.15 -7.62 -12.01
C ALA A 857 -21.60 -9.01 -11.60
N GLY A 858 -20.67 -9.06 -10.65
CA GLY A 858 -20.23 -10.30 -9.98
C GLY A 858 -21.16 -10.67 -8.82
N SER A 859 -20.62 -11.28 -7.76
CA SER A 859 -21.42 -11.58 -6.57
C SER A 859 -21.85 -10.30 -5.84
N LEU A 860 -23.08 -10.30 -5.30
CA LEU A 860 -23.60 -9.19 -4.49
C LEU A 860 -22.70 -8.91 -3.27
N GLU A 861 -22.03 -9.93 -2.74
CA GLU A 861 -21.07 -9.79 -1.65
C GLU A 861 -19.80 -9.05 -2.09
N ALA A 862 -19.31 -9.25 -3.32
CA ALA A 862 -18.17 -8.49 -3.85
C ALA A 862 -18.52 -7.00 -4.00
N GLY A 863 -19.69 -6.69 -4.55
CA GLY A 863 -20.19 -5.31 -4.66
C GLY A 863 -20.38 -4.63 -3.29
N VAL A 864 -20.96 -5.34 -2.32
CA VAL A 864 -21.12 -4.84 -0.94
C VAL A 864 -19.76 -4.60 -0.27
N ASN A 865 -18.81 -5.52 -0.39
CA ASN A 865 -17.47 -5.35 0.18
C ASN A 865 -16.70 -4.20 -0.48
N ALA A 866 -16.84 -4.01 -1.80
CA ALA A 866 -16.25 -2.87 -2.52
C ALA A 866 -16.83 -1.53 -2.05
N ALA A 867 -18.15 -1.40 -2.00
CA ALA A 867 -18.84 -0.21 -1.49
C ALA A 867 -18.45 0.13 -0.04
N VAL A 868 -18.43 -0.87 0.85
CA VAL A 868 -17.98 -0.71 2.25
C VAL A 868 -16.55 -0.19 2.31
N ARG A 869 -15.65 -0.67 1.44
CA ARG A 869 -14.26 -0.20 1.37
C ARG A 869 -14.15 1.23 0.84
N MET A 870 -14.93 1.59 -0.19
CA MET A 870 -14.97 2.95 -0.75
C MET A 870 -15.52 3.99 0.25
N VAL A 871 -16.55 3.65 1.02
CA VAL A 871 -17.04 4.49 2.13
C VAL A 871 -16.00 4.58 3.25
N LYS A 872 -15.56 3.44 3.78
CA LYS A 872 -14.79 3.37 5.04
C LYS A 872 -13.30 3.72 4.89
N ASP A 873 -12.65 3.16 3.88
CA ASP A 873 -11.22 3.36 3.64
C ASP A 873 -11.00 4.51 2.65
N GLY A 874 -11.92 4.69 1.69
CA GLY A 874 -11.93 5.81 0.73
C GLY A 874 -12.39 7.15 1.33
N GLY A 875 -13.43 7.13 2.17
CA GLY A 875 -14.05 8.32 2.75
C GLY A 875 -15.25 8.88 1.98
N ALA A 876 -15.89 8.08 1.12
CA ALA A 876 -17.08 8.50 0.36
C ALA A 876 -18.35 8.59 1.23
N ASP A 877 -19.23 9.54 0.93
CA ASP A 877 -20.57 9.64 1.51
C ASP A 877 -21.59 8.72 0.81
N GLY A 878 -21.32 8.31 -0.44
CA GLY A 878 -22.16 7.40 -1.24
C GLY A 878 -21.44 6.83 -2.47
N ILE A 879 -22.12 5.97 -3.22
CA ILE A 879 -21.52 5.13 -4.28
C ILE A 879 -22.29 5.24 -5.62
N LYS A 880 -21.59 5.39 -6.75
CA LYS A 880 -22.13 5.14 -8.11
C LYS A 880 -21.87 3.70 -8.53
N ILE A 881 -22.84 3.07 -9.22
CA ILE A 881 -22.70 1.74 -9.85
C ILE A 881 -23.37 1.70 -11.24
N GLU A 882 -22.86 0.90 -12.18
CA GLU A 882 -23.35 0.88 -13.58
C GLU A 882 -24.03 -0.45 -13.97
N GLY A 883 -25.33 -0.41 -14.30
CA GLY A 883 -26.01 -1.57 -14.87
C GLY A 883 -27.50 -1.42 -15.15
N GLY A 884 -28.07 -2.49 -15.70
CA GLY A 884 -29.51 -2.66 -15.92
C GLY A 884 -30.19 -3.34 -14.74
N ARG A 885 -31.20 -4.17 -14.99
CA ARG A 885 -31.98 -4.84 -13.93
C ARG A 885 -31.15 -5.74 -13.03
N GLU A 886 -30.03 -6.26 -13.54
CA GLU A 886 -29.11 -7.14 -12.81
C GLU A 886 -28.47 -6.48 -11.57
N ILE A 887 -28.41 -5.14 -11.49
CA ILE A 887 -27.86 -4.45 -10.32
C ILE A 887 -28.91 -4.10 -9.26
N ILE A 888 -30.20 -4.29 -9.52
CA ILE A 888 -31.30 -4.01 -8.57
C ILE A 888 -31.08 -4.66 -7.20
N PRO A 889 -30.69 -5.95 -7.10
CA PRO A 889 -30.44 -6.57 -5.79
C PRO A 889 -29.24 -5.97 -5.05
N LEU A 890 -28.25 -5.43 -5.77
CA LEU A 890 -27.10 -4.73 -5.17
C LEU A 890 -27.52 -3.35 -4.64
N VAL A 891 -28.36 -2.61 -5.38
CA VAL A 891 -28.96 -1.35 -4.90
C VAL A 891 -29.76 -1.59 -3.62
N GLN A 892 -30.69 -2.56 -3.64
CA GLN A 892 -31.48 -2.94 -2.47
C GLN A 892 -30.60 -3.31 -1.28
N ARG A 893 -29.56 -4.13 -1.49
CA ARG A 893 -28.69 -4.59 -0.41
C ARG A 893 -27.84 -3.46 0.18
N LEU A 894 -27.36 -2.53 -0.63
CA LEU A 894 -26.56 -1.38 -0.19
C LEU A 894 -27.41 -0.30 0.50
N ALA A 895 -28.59 0.01 -0.04
CA ALA A 895 -29.55 0.92 0.57
C ALA A 895 -29.99 0.41 1.96
N ALA A 896 -30.33 -0.89 2.06
CA ALA A 896 -30.65 -1.53 3.34
C ALA A 896 -29.45 -1.62 4.31
N PHE A 897 -28.21 -1.55 3.81
CA PHE A 897 -26.99 -1.46 4.63
C PHE A 897 -26.68 -0.01 5.07
N GLY A 898 -27.45 0.98 4.61
CA GLY A 898 -27.25 2.40 4.92
C GLY A 898 -26.18 3.10 4.07
N VAL A 899 -25.83 2.54 2.91
CA VAL A 899 -24.95 3.18 1.92
C VAL A 899 -25.81 3.84 0.83
N PRO A 900 -25.76 5.17 0.65
CA PRO A 900 -26.45 5.82 -0.46
C PRO A 900 -25.90 5.36 -1.81
N VAL A 901 -26.75 4.79 -2.66
CA VAL A 901 -26.41 4.39 -4.04
C VAL A 901 -27.07 5.27 -5.08
N MET A 902 -26.30 5.69 -6.08
CA MET A 902 -26.76 6.31 -7.31
C MET A 902 -26.49 5.37 -8.50
N PRO A 903 -27.49 4.58 -8.95
CA PRO A 903 -27.36 3.78 -10.16
C PRO A 903 -27.18 4.65 -11.41
N HIS A 904 -26.34 4.18 -12.34
CA HIS A 904 -26.15 4.79 -13.65
C HIS A 904 -26.87 3.96 -14.74
N ILE A 905 -27.83 4.59 -15.42
CA ILE A 905 -28.57 4.03 -16.55
C ILE A 905 -28.39 4.86 -17.83
N GLY A 906 -28.60 4.25 -19.00
CA GLY A 906 -28.30 4.87 -20.30
C GLY A 906 -27.02 4.30 -20.89
N LEU A 907 -26.14 5.15 -21.43
CA LEU A 907 -24.82 4.73 -21.88
C LEU A 907 -23.89 4.50 -20.69
N GLN A 908 -23.37 3.27 -20.53
CA GLN A 908 -22.50 2.90 -19.41
C GLN A 908 -21.06 2.73 -19.91
N PRO A 909 -20.12 3.67 -19.60
CA PRO A 909 -18.74 3.62 -20.05
C PRO A 909 -18.03 2.28 -19.79
N GLN A 910 -18.29 1.65 -18.64
CA GLN A 910 -17.72 0.34 -18.30
C GLN A 910 -18.10 -0.78 -19.27
N ARG A 911 -19.16 -0.59 -20.07
CA ARG A 911 -19.67 -1.53 -21.09
C ARG A 911 -19.45 -1.04 -22.52
N ALA A 912 -18.81 0.12 -22.71
CA ALA A 912 -18.58 0.73 -24.02
C ALA A 912 -17.72 -0.12 -24.97
N GLY A 913 -16.92 -1.07 -24.45
CA GLY A 913 -16.22 -2.07 -25.26
C GLY A 913 -17.15 -3.02 -26.04
N VAL A 914 -18.39 -3.21 -25.58
CA VAL A 914 -19.41 -4.05 -26.22
C VAL A 914 -20.44 -3.21 -26.99
N THR A 915 -20.92 -2.11 -26.38
CA THR A 915 -22.00 -1.28 -26.95
C THR A 915 -21.50 -0.18 -27.89
N GLY A 916 -20.26 0.28 -27.68
CA GLY A 916 -19.73 1.54 -28.22
C GLY A 916 -20.37 2.77 -27.56
N TYR A 917 -19.67 3.91 -27.60
CA TYR A 917 -20.21 5.20 -27.16
C TYR A 917 -21.37 5.65 -28.07
N ARG A 918 -22.60 5.23 -27.73
CA ARG A 918 -23.82 5.42 -28.52
C ARG A 918 -24.98 5.79 -27.60
N ALA A 919 -25.76 6.77 -28.03
CA ALA A 919 -26.94 7.23 -27.29
C ALA A 919 -28.03 6.16 -27.19
N GLN A 920 -28.58 5.96 -26.00
CA GLN A 920 -29.57 4.93 -25.67
C GLN A 920 -31.01 5.47 -25.74
N GLY A 921 -32.04 4.62 -25.54
CA GLY A 921 -33.44 5.07 -25.52
C GLY A 921 -33.98 5.65 -26.84
N ARG A 922 -33.34 5.35 -27.98
CA ARG A 922 -33.65 5.98 -29.29
C ARG A 922 -34.94 5.49 -29.97
N THR A 923 -35.63 4.51 -29.39
CA THR A 923 -36.93 4.02 -29.85
C THR A 923 -37.92 4.10 -28.69
N ALA A 924 -39.23 4.24 -28.99
CA ALA A 924 -40.26 4.35 -27.95
C ALA A 924 -40.26 3.15 -26.98
N ALA A 925 -39.98 1.94 -27.48
CA ALA A 925 -39.86 0.75 -26.64
C ALA A 925 -38.65 0.80 -25.69
N ALA A 926 -37.48 1.22 -26.18
CA ALA A 926 -36.27 1.34 -25.34
C ALA A 926 -36.39 2.51 -24.34
N ALA A 927 -37.02 3.62 -24.73
CA ALA A 927 -37.32 4.73 -23.82
C ALA A 927 -38.27 4.30 -22.70
N LEU A 928 -39.35 3.60 -23.04
CA LEU A 928 -40.30 3.07 -22.06
C LEU A 928 -39.66 2.05 -21.12
N ASP A 929 -38.75 1.20 -21.61
CA ASP A 929 -38.07 0.23 -20.75
C ASP A 929 -37.08 0.89 -19.77
N MET A 930 -36.36 1.94 -20.19
CA MET A 930 -35.55 2.74 -19.26
C MET A 930 -36.42 3.48 -18.21
N VAL A 931 -37.63 3.92 -18.57
CA VAL A 931 -38.58 4.50 -17.61
C VAL A 931 -39.09 3.48 -16.59
N LYS A 932 -39.25 2.21 -16.97
CA LYS A 932 -39.52 1.12 -16.02
C LYS A 932 -38.31 0.86 -15.13
N LEU A 933 -37.13 0.69 -15.72
CA LEU A 933 -35.86 0.48 -15.02
C LEU A 933 -35.60 1.57 -13.97
N ALA A 934 -35.86 2.85 -14.29
CA ALA A 934 -35.71 3.95 -13.34
C ALA A 934 -36.65 3.82 -12.12
N ARG A 935 -37.90 3.39 -12.32
CA ARG A 935 -38.84 3.10 -11.22
C ARG A 935 -38.37 1.92 -10.39
N GLU A 936 -37.98 0.82 -11.04
CA GLU A 936 -37.45 -0.37 -10.38
C GLU A 936 -36.19 -0.03 -9.53
N MET A 937 -35.33 0.88 -9.99
CA MET A 937 -34.19 1.40 -9.21
C MET A 937 -34.60 2.35 -8.07
N SER A 938 -35.64 3.16 -8.26
CA SER A 938 -36.18 4.02 -7.20
C SER A 938 -36.84 3.20 -6.09
N GLU A 939 -37.59 2.16 -6.46
CA GLU A 939 -38.19 1.17 -5.56
C GLU A 939 -37.11 0.31 -4.87
N ALA A 940 -35.96 0.11 -5.52
CA ALA A 940 -34.79 -0.52 -4.94
C ALA A 940 -34.06 0.31 -3.86
N GLY A 941 -34.46 1.57 -3.63
CA GLY A 941 -33.83 2.44 -2.64
C GLY A 941 -32.60 3.20 -3.15
N ALA A 942 -32.47 3.40 -4.47
CA ALA A 942 -31.56 4.41 -5.00
C ALA A 942 -31.90 5.80 -4.43
N PHE A 943 -30.90 6.59 -4.05
CA PHE A 943 -31.15 7.95 -3.55
C PHE A 943 -31.25 8.99 -4.67
N ALA A 944 -30.73 8.66 -5.85
CA ALA A 944 -30.72 9.45 -7.08
C ALA A 944 -30.37 8.52 -8.26
N LEU A 945 -30.56 8.97 -9.51
CA LEU A 945 -30.18 8.24 -10.72
C LEU A 945 -29.27 9.10 -11.60
N LEU A 946 -28.18 8.53 -12.11
CA LEU A 946 -27.39 9.15 -13.18
C LEU A 946 -27.90 8.64 -14.54
N VAL A 947 -28.03 9.55 -15.50
CA VAL A 947 -28.57 9.25 -16.84
C VAL A 947 -27.63 9.80 -17.92
N GLU A 948 -26.94 8.92 -18.65
CA GLU A 948 -26.02 9.32 -19.73
C GLU A 948 -26.57 9.08 -21.14
N ALA A 949 -26.38 10.10 -22.00
CA ALA A 949 -26.57 10.05 -23.45
C ALA A 949 -27.93 9.47 -23.91
N VAL A 950 -29.03 9.99 -23.37
CA VAL A 950 -30.40 9.70 -23.84
C VAL A 950 -31.00 10.91 -24.56
N PRO A 951 -31.98 10.75 -25.49
CA PRO A 951 -32.71 11.87 -26.06
C PRO A 951 -33.37 12.71 -24.95
N HIS A 952 -33.34 14.05 -25.08
CA HIS A 952 -33.77 14.94 -24.00
C HIS A 952 -35.21 14.72 -23.51
N HIS A 953 -36.15 14.39 -24.41
CA HIS A 953 -37.51 14.00 -24.03
C HIS A 953 -37.56 12.78 -23.09
N VAL A 954 -36.61 11.83 -23.24
CA VAL A 954 -36.49 10.65 -22.37
C VAL A 954 -35.87 11.05 -21.03
N GLY A 955 -34.92 11.98 -21.00
CA GLY A 955 -34.43 12.59 -19.75
C GLY A 955 -35.55 13.24 -18.94
N THR A 956 -36.38 14.07 -19.59
CA THR A 956 -37.59 14.67 -18.97
C THR A 956 -38.59 13.60 -18.51
N ALA A 957 -38.83 12.56 -19.33
CA ALA A 957 -39.76 11.49 -18.97
C ALA A 957 -39.26 10.64 -17.79
N LEU A 958 -37.95 10.40 -17.68
CA LEU A 958 -37.32 9.73 -16.54
C LEU A 958 -37.47 10.56 -15.26
N ALA A 959 -37.13 11.85 -15.32
CA ALA A 959 -37.28 12.79 -14.20
C ALA A 959 -38.73 12.95 -13.73
N SER A 960 -39.70 12.80 -14.63
CA SER A 960 -41.14 12.85 -14.33
C SER A 960 -41.72 11.52 -13.84
N ALA A 961 -40.93 10.44 -13.82
CA ALA A 961 -41.42 9.07 -13.57
C ALA A 961 -40.97 8.48 -12.23
N VAL A 962 -40.08 9.15 -11.50
CA VAL A 962 -39.54 8.76 -10.18
C VAL A 962 -39.57 9.96 -9.23
N ASN A 963 -39.53 9.71 -7.92
CA ASN A 963 -39.55 10.76 -6.89
C ASN A 963 -38.15 11.11 -6.34
N ILE A 964 -37.10 10.60 -6.97
CA ILE A 964 -35.69 10.78 -6.59
C ILE A 964 -34.95 11.60 -7.66
N PRO A 965 -33.88 12.35 -7.30
CA PRO A 965 -33.25 13.26 -8.24
C PRO A 965 -32.59 12.51 -9.40
N THR A 966 -32.78 13.02 -10.61
CA THR A 966 -32.10 12.55 -11.82
C THR A 966 -30.96 13.49 -12.18
N ILE A 967 -29.75 12.97 -12.39
CA ILE A 967 -28.57 13.75 -12.79
C ILE A 967 -28.22 13.40 -14.24
N GLY A 968 -28.34 14.38 -15.13
CA GLY A 968 -28.10 14.20 -16.56
C GLY A 968 -26.65 14.43 -16.98
N ILE A 969 -26.14 13.63 -17.91
CA ILE A 969 -24.98 13.95 -18.73
C ILE A 969 -25.28 13.63 -20.19
N GLY A 970 -25.54 14.67 -20.99
CA GLY A 970 -26.10 14.49 -22.33
C GLY A 970 -27.55 13.97 -22.36
N ALA A 971 -28.24 13.92 -21.22
CA ALA A 971 -29.67 13.61 -21.10
C ALA A 971 -30.60 14.82 -21.29
N GLY A 972 -30.05 16.02 -21.52
CA GLY A 972 -30.78 17.27 -21.67
C GLY A 972 -31.12 17.96 -20.33
N PRO A 973 -31.69 19.18 -20.38
CA PRO A 973 -31.92 20.02 -19.20
C PRO A 973 -33.17 19.62 -18.39
N GLY A 974 -33.85 18.53 -18.76
CA GLY A 974 -35.09 18.07 -18.12
C GLY A 974 -34.89 17.15 -16.92
N THR A 975 -33.66 16.92 -16.48
CA THR A 975 -33.29 16.15 -15.28
C THR A 975 -33.08 17.07 -14.07
N SER A 976 -33.29 16.56 -12.85
CA SER A 976 -33.18 17.30 -11.58
C SER A 976 -31.81 17.95 -11.29
N GLY A 977 -30.76 17.50 -11.98
CA GLY A 977 -29.41 18.08 -11.95
C GLY A 977 -28.60 17.72 -13.20
N GLN A 978 -27.34 18.16 -13.24
CA GLN A 978 -26.40 17.88 -14.34
C GLN A 978 -25.01 17.50 -13.80
N VAL A 979 -24.30 16.64 -14.54
CA VAL A 979 -22.89 16.28 -14.28
C VAL A 979 -22.02 16.42 -15.52
N LEU A 980 -20.78 16.89 -15.32
CA LEU A 980 -19.72 16.88 -16.33
C LEU A 980 -18.37 16.47 -15.72
N VAL A 981 -17.47 16.00 -16.58
CA VAL A 981 -16.07 15.72 -16.25
C VAL A 981 -15.33 17.05 -16.06
N ILE A 982 -14.61 17.23 -14.95
CA ILE A 982 -13.99 18.51 -14.62
C ILE A 982 -12.92 18.95 -15.61
N THR A 983 -12.17 18.03 -16.23
CA THR A 983 -11.19 18.34 -17.29
C THR A 983 -11.85 18.91 -18.54
N ASP A 984 -13.09 18.52 -18.83
CA ASP A 984 -13.86 19.00 -19.97
C ASP A 984 -14.43 20.40 -19.68
N VAL A 985 -14.96 20.60 -18.47
CA VAL A 985 -15.45 21.90 -17.99
C VAL A 985 -14.33 22.94 -17.97
N LEU A 986 -13.14 22.57 -17.50
CA LEU A 986 -11.98 23.47 -17.41
C LEU A 986 -11.18 23.59 -18.72
N GLY A 987 -11.47 22.77 -19.74
CA GLY A 987 -10.66 22.69 -20.96
C GLY A 987 -9.20 22.34 -20.67
N SER A 988 -8.94 21.42 -19.74
CA SER A 988 -7.60 21.12 -19.21
C SER A 988 -6.70 20.34 -20.18
N LEU A 989 -7.28 19.54 -21.07
CA LEU A 989 -6.51 18.72 -22.02
C LEU A 989 -6.21 19.53 -23.28
N ASP A 990 -4.98 20.03 -23.40
CA ASP A 990 -4.45 20.67 -24.62
C ASP A 990 -4.12 19.62 -25.69
N VAL A 991 -5.14 18.90 -26.16
CA VAL A 991 -5.07 17.97 -27.28
C VAL A 991 -5.05 18.76 -28.60
N GLY A 992 -3.86 19.24 -28.95
CA GLY A 992 -3.62 20.06 -30.14
C GLY A 992 -3.92 19.37 -31.49
N PRO A 993 -3.82 20.10 -32.61
CA PRO A 993 -4.37 19.67 -33.91
C PRO A 993 -3.72 18.43 -34.57
N GLU A 994 -2.64 17.88 -33.99
CA GLU A 994 -1.78 16.89 -34.64
C GLU A 994 -2.43 15.50 -34.88
N ALA A 995 -3.65 15.28 -34.37
CA ALA A 995 -4.47 14.12 -34.71
C ALA A 995 -5.23 14.23 -36.05
N GLY A 996 -5.26 15.42 -36.69
CA GLY A 996 -6.06 15.65 -37.91
C GLY A 996 -5.62 16.79 -38.83
N GLY A 997 -4.69 17.64 -38.42
CA GLY A 997 -4.32 18.87 -39.13
C GLY A 997 -4.99 20.11 -38.53
N GLU A 998 -4.49 21.30 -38.87
CA GLU A 998 -4.79 22.57 -38.19
C GLU A 998 -6.29 22.95 -38.15
N ASP A 999 -7.08 22.48 -39.13
CA ASP A 999 -8.53 22.73 -39.23
C ASP A 999 -9.42 21.70 -38.52
N VAL A 1000 -8.88 20.67 -37.87
CA VAL A 1000 -9.66 19.59 -37.23
C VAL A 1000 -9.66 19.73 -35.70
N PRO A 1001 -10.65 20.41 -35.08
CA PRO A 1001 -10.71 20.54 -33.64
C PRO A 1001 -10.91 19.16 -32.96
N PRO A 1002 -10.36 18.97 -31.74
CA PRO A 1002 -10.46 17.71 -31.01
C PRO A 1002 -11.93 17.34 -30.80
N LYS A 1003 -12.25 16.07 -31.05
CA LYS A 1003 -13.63 15.61 -31.28
C LYS A 1003 -14.40 15.33 -29.99
N MET A 1004 -14.63 16.40 -29.22
CA MET A 1004 -15.39 16.38 -27.96
C MET A 1004 -16.78 15.75 -28.13
N ALA A 1005 -17.30 15.15 -27.06
CA ALA A 1005 -18.66 14.62 -27.06
C ALA A 1005 -19.69 15.75 -27.21
N LYS A 1006 -20.76 15.52 -27.98
CA LYS A 1006 -21.76 16.56 -28.34
C LYS A 1006 -22.42 17.26 -27.13
N PHE A 1007 -22.42 16.62 -25.95
CA PHE A 1007 -22.99 17.16 -24.73
C PHE A 1007 -22.03 18.01 -23.89
N VAL A 1008 -20.74 18.05 -24.24
CA VAL A 1008 -19.73 18.83 -23.52
C VAL A 1008 -19.82 20.30 -23.92
N ARG A 1009 -19.78 21.18 -22.92
CA ARG A 1009 -19.45 22.59 -23.05
C ARG A 1009 -18.21 22.87 -22.20
N GLN A 1010 -17.19 23.48 -22.80
CA GLN A 1010 -16.07 24.04 -22.05
C GLN A 1010 -16.48 25.38 -21.42
N PHE A 1011 -16.01 25.63 -20.20
CA PHE A 1011 -16.21 26.86 -19.44
C PHE A 1011 -14.88 27.60 -19.17
N GLY A 1012 -13.75 27.05 -19.63
CA GLY A 1012 -12.42 27.67 -19.63
C GLY A 1012 -11.46 26.97 -20.58
N GLU A 1013 -10.28 27.55 -20.80
CA GLU A 1013 -9.20 27.02 -21.64
C GLU A 1013 -7.90 26.76 -20.82
N ILE A 1014 -8.02 26.07 -19.69
CA ILE A 1014 -6.89 25.92 -18.74
C ILE A 1014 -5.71 25.17 -19.36
N GLY A 1015 -5.93 24.25 -20.29
CA GLY A 1015 -4.87 23.55 -21.03
C GLY A 1015 -3.96 24.53 -21.78
N ARG A 1016 -4.54 25.40 -22.61
CA ARG A 1016 -3.81 26.45 -23.35
C ARG A 1016 -3.06 27.40 -22.42
N ALA A 1017 -3.69 27.87 -21.35
CA ALA A 1017 -3.06 28.75 -20.37
C ALA A 1017 -1.88 28.07 -19.65
N SER A 1018 -2.03 26.80 -19.28
CA SER A 1018 -0.98 25.99 -18.66
C SER A 1018 0.17 25.74 -19.62
N ARG A 1019 -0.13 25.45 -20.89
CA ARG A 1019 0.87 25.25 -21.95
C ARG A 1019 1.70 26.51 -22.18
N ALA A 1020 1.05 27.66 -22.33
CA ALA A 1020 1.73 28.94 -22.48
C ALA A 1020 2.67 29.25 -21.31
N ALA A 1021 2.25 28.99 -20.06
CA ALA A 1021 3.09 29.19 -18.88
C ALA A 1021 4.32 28.24 -18.84
N VAL A 1022 4.17 27.00 -19.33
CA VAL A 1022 5.29 26.03 -19.43
C VAL A 1022 6.25 26.42 -20.56
N ASP A 1023 5.75 26.79 -21.74
CA ASP A 1023 6.58 27.25 -22.86
C ASP A 1023 7.35 28.54 -22.49
N GLU A 1024 6.72 29.45 -21.75
CA GLU A 1024 7.33 30.68 -21.23
C GLU A 1024 8.43 30.39 -20.19
N TYR A 1025 8.18 29.49 -19.23
CA TYR A 1025 9.22 29.03 -18.30
C TYR A 1025 10.42 28.40 -19.03
N VAL A 1026 10.15 27.56 -20.04
CA VAL A 1026 11.19 26.96 -20.88
C VAL A 1026 11.94 28.03 -21.69
N ARG A 1027 11.27 29.09 -22.16
CA ARG A 1027 11.88 30.23 -22.85
C ARG A 1027 12.81 31.01 -21.93
N GLU A 1028 12.34 31.38 -20.74
CA GLU A 1028 13.10 32.19 -19.77
C GLU A 1028 14.31 31.44 -19.18
N VAL A 1029 14.18 30.14 -18.89
CA VAL A 1029 15.32 29.30 -18.48
C VAL A 1029 16.37 29.20 -19.59
N LYS A 1030 15.96 29.00 -20.85
CA LYS A 1030 16.89 28.93 -21.99
C LYS A 1030 17.56 30.28 -22.28
N ALA A 1031 16.85 31.38 -22.10
CA ALA A 1031 17.37 32.74 -22.22
C ALA A 1031 18.25 33.17 -21.02
N ARG A 1032 18.23 32.41 -19.92
CA ARG A 1032 18.80 32.78 -18.60
C ARG A 1032 18.19 34.07 -18.01
N GLY A 1033 16.95 34.40 -18.37
CA GLY A 1033 16.18 35.46 -17.71
C GLY A 1033 15.53 34.98 -16.41
N TYR A 1034 15.24 33.67 -16.28
CA TYR A 1034 14.86 33.02 -15.02
C TYR A 1034 15.99 32.11 -14.49
N PRO A 1035 16.31 32.13 -13.19
CA PRO A 1035 15.82 33.08 -12.18
C PRO A 1035 16.50 34.46 -12.33
N ALA A 1036 15.70 35.53 -12.28
CA ALA A 1036 16.19 36.89 -12.47
C ALA A 1036 17.02 37.38 -11.26
N VAL A 1037 18.31 37.66 -11.47
CA VAL A 1037 19.18 38.24 -10.43
C VAL A 1037 18.88 39.73 -10.26
N PRO A 1038 18.69 40.28 -9.04
CA PRO A 1038 18.69 39.62 -7.73
C PRO A 1038 17.28 39.24 -7.21
N LYS A 1039 16.22 39.47 -7.98
CA LYS A 1039 14.81 39.33 -7.56
C LYS A 1039 14.45 37.90 -7.13
N GLU A 1040 14.98 36.90 -7.83
CA GLU A 1040 14.62 35.47 -7.71
C GLU A 1040 15.83 34.62 -7.27
N THR A 1041 16.91 35.26 -6.81
CA THR A 1041 18.17 34.62 -6.40
C THR A 1041 18.71 35.23 -5.11
N TYR A 1042 19.39 34.43 -4.28
CA TYR A 1042 20.04 34.96 -3.09
C TYR A 1042 21.41 35.57 -3.43
N GLY A 1043 21.63 36.82 -3.00
CA GLY A 1043 22.95 37.45 -3.04
C GLY A 1043 23.83 37.03 -1.86
N MET A 1044 25.14 37.10 -2.06
CA MET A 1044 26.17 36.95 -1.02
C MET A 1044 26.65 38.35 -0.59
N PRO A 1045 27.03 38.58 0.68
CA PRO A 1045 27.72 39.81 1.10
C PRO A 1045 28.96 40.08 0.23
N LYS A 1046 29.34 41.35 0.05
CA LYS A 1046 30.41 41.71 -0.89
C LYS A 1046 31.77 41.15 -0.45
N GLU A 1047 31.98 41.14 0.85
CA GLU A 1047 33.18 40.69 1.56
C GLU A 1047 33.34 39.17 1.42
N GLU A 1048 32.28 38.41 1.72
CA GLU A 1048 32.20 36.97 1.51
C GLU A 1048 32.36 36.58 0.03
N LEU A 1049 31.84 37.39 -0.90
CA LEU A 1049 31.97 37.17 -2.34
C LEU A 1049 33.40 37.46 -2.85
N GLU A 1050 34.14 38.33 -2.18
CA GLU A 1050 35.55 38.60 -2.48
C GLU A 1050 36.46 37.51 -1.89
N GLU A 1051 36.15 37.00 -0.69
CA GLU A 1051 36.84 35.85 -0.09
C GLU A 1051 36.56 34.54 -0.84
N PHE A 1052 35.32 34.28 -1.23
CA PHE A 1052 34.96 33.13 -2.07
C PHE A 1052 35.73 33.14 -3.40
N ARG A 1053 35.91 34.31 -4.02
CA ARG A 1053 36.71 34.46 -5.24
C ARG A 1053 38.21 34.23 -5.00
N ARG A 1054 38.73 34.60 -3.82
CA ARG A 1054 40.12 34.32 -3.44
C ARG A 1054 40.33 32.81 -3.31
N LEU A 1055 39.49 32.13 -2.53
CA LEU A 1055 39.54 30.68 -2.33
C LEU A 1055 39.41 29.92 -3.66
N MET A 1056 38.43 30.27 -4.50
CA MET A 1056 38.25 29.74 -5.86
C MET A 1056 39.37 30.08 -6.87
N SER A 1057 40.44 30.76 -6.43
CA SER A 1057 41.65 31.05 -7.23
C SER A 1057 42.94 30.48 -6.64
N GLU A 1058 42.83 29.82 -5.48
CA GLU A 1058 43.91 29.08 -4.80
C GLU A 1058 43.76 27.55 -4.98
N GLU A 1059 42.63 27.11 -5.58
CA GLU A 1059 42.24 25.74 -5.93
C GLU A 1059 42.27 25.52 -7.46
#